data_AF-A0A937N7U9-F1
#
_entry.id   AF-A0A937N7U9-F1
#
_cell.length_a   1.000
_cell.length_b   1.000
_cell.length_c   1.000
_cell.angle_alpha   90.00
_cell.angle_beta   90.00
_cell.angle_gamma   90.00
#
_symmetry.space_group_name_H-M   'P 1'
#
loop_
_entity.id
_entity.type
_entity.pdbx_description
1 polymer ?
#
loop_
_entity_poly.entity_id
_entity_poly.type
_entity_poly.pdbx_seq_one_letter_code
_entity_poly.pdbx_strand_id
1 'polypeptide(L)'
;MFRPVLKVFLVCVFLFPGGLGCAQNPETEQKANLAGSAAKPAAETASNVDESSEPAKELQTDEADSLRFLLIPFFPKMPFKVESVTSDGSVRIRVQISEQMAQSLARSGISPGVAAAMMSQLTEGYFLGLSGMPKSDGMMVFEDIRRGNVAIDDVKVFRAQVLQVEEEGQAVVRIGAAAAEDLKKGDTFLLVRPAGSTTSQLQATPDLVSVVDGIAESTGMASRTASRLTRSTNNLKQIGLAMHNFHDVYKRFPPAVIYGPDGKPWHSWRVLLLPFMEQRALYDQYRFDEPWDGPNNKRLLEQVPPIYQDPIYGETEDAYTHYAVAVGKGTGFPPEGHKLSENPSRRMSLGSGRPAGARRLADFMDGSSNTLLVGSVSPERKIPWMKPEDVVFDEQFSGLGKEQGFASPYKTEKGSGGVFVFADGSVTTIRDDIDIELLRNLVQIADGQRIGDIPRLQPVRRSRSEQVLVLTIPRDKAGAPAKLTIEDLRPKEEVPGTAPATPSAPSPAADEAARNIQSTNNLKRFGVAIHNYHDVYTRFPPSYSTDKDGKPLLSWRVLVLPYVEQQTLYDQFRLDEPWDSKHNKELIAKMPSIFRPPNSKAELGKTNYLGVSGPQGIFPGQDKVAIRDVTDGTSMTVMIVEASDESAVIWTKPDDFVPDAKDPKKGVLGLWKGGFYACFTDGSVQRLKETIDNDTLRALFTRNGAEPLSQAGLGGFQLAPRSQVRVSPSPRVRPAPPATAARPSASRSREVAISEIKKLGGMSLTKGYKSSWSPDGTRVVFGLGAPGTNRDDSGGLSILDQKTARVSKLVAPGKDPAWSPGDGKLIAYVTGNGNAEELKVVEASGGKPRKLADGGFPTWSADGKTLFFHSRKQGKLMAVQVDAEKPEPTELMDISWWYPAISPDGKQVAYRSGRQVLVADIASGKVLKRWRFPGSARGFLAGWSTDGKRIGFGGYGGADAVGLWLVDVETGRGRRLAAGQFTMPDWSSDGSKVALDLRSSQGNEVWMFDAKALENLQFDESLVDRYTVPEGDVSELLKFIEDLKKFRPETPQERAEHQVKAQTTLRLAAERILAQDKDRWSKACQTALRVLLEIRIAKIPEGDRRQQEQTVEFVKTFLKAKLEKQLDTLDVNLAMAAARALETSRNLELAAKAYGQFAEQIAESGNTEFTKTVKQMKDAAKRLSDAER
;
A
#
# COMPACT_ATOMS: atom_id res chain seq x y z
N MET A 1 66.96 7.15 15.45
CA MET A 1 66.59 8.27 16.34
C MET A 1 65.15 7.99 16.79
N PHE A 2 64.90 7.39 17.96
CA PHE A 2 64.94 7.95 19.32
C PHE A 2 63.92 9.08 19.60
N ARG A 3 62.73 8.65 20.07
CA ARG A 3 61.98 9.08 21.28
C ARG A 3 62.72 10.03 22.26
N PRO A 4 61.98 10.89 23.01
CA PRO A 4 61.38 10.49 24.32
C PRO A 4 59.95 11.04 24.60
N VAL A 5 59.00 10.27 25.18
CA VAL A 5 58.65 10.03 26.63
C VAL A 5 57.92 11.23 27.31
N LEU A 6 56.76 11.18 28.01
CA LEU A 6 55.87 10.17 28.68
C LEU A 6 55.97 10.03 30.22
N LYS A 7 54.86 10.30 30.95
CA LYS A 7 54.45 9.86 32.33
C LYS A 7 53.00 10.37 32.59
N VAL A 8 51.95 9.64 33.05
CA VAL A 8 51.73 8.47 33.95
C VAL A 8 51.77 8.91 35.44
N PHE A 9 50.79 8.66 36.35
CA PHE A 9 50.02 7.45 36.79
C PHE A 9 48.48 7.70 36.88
N LEU A 10 47.52 6.73 36.83
CA LEU A 10 47.25 5.47 37.62
C LEU A 10 46.88 5.77 39.10
N VAL A 11 46.03 5.02 39.85
CA VAL A 11 45.44 3.64 39.83
C VAL A 11 44.21 3.66 40.82
N CYS A 12 43.21 2.77 40.94
CA CYS A 12 42.53 1.68 40.16
C CYS A 12 41.30 1.18 41.02
N VAL A 13 40.86 -0.10 40.92
CA VAL A 13 39.85 -0.83 41.77
C VAL A 13 38.37 -0.43 41.52
N PHE A 14 37.34 -1.30 41.39
CA PHE A 14 37.15 -2.78 41.31
C PHE A 14 35.95 -3.07 40.32
N LEU A 15 35.23 -4.20 40.16
CA LEU A 15 35.10 -5.55 40.78
C LEU A 15 34.65 -6.59 39.68
N PHE A 16 33.94 -7.67 40.05
CA PHE A 16 33.50 -8.85 39.25
C PHE A 16 32.12 -9.37 39.76
N PRO A 17 31.47 -10.45 39.24
CA PRO A 17 31.83 -11.42 38.17
C PRO A 17 30.80 -11.55 37.01
N GLY A 18 30.99 -12.34 35.92
CA GLY A 18 32.05 -13.29 35.47
C GLY A 18 32.19 -13.27 33.92
N GLY A 19 32.65 -14.28 33.14
CA GLY A 19 33.05 -15.69 33.35
C GLY A 19 32.19 -16.65 32.49
N LEU A 20 32.66 -17.62 31.66
CA LEU A 20 33.97 -18.20 31.27
C LEU A 20 33.91 -18.64 29.76
N GLY A 21 34.93 -19.12 29.03
CA GLY A 21 36.39 -19.20 29.23
C GLY A 21 37.11 -20.22 28.28
N CYS A 22 38.40 -19.99 27.97
CA CYS A 22 39.42 -20.94 27.39
C CYS A 22 39.23 -21.43 25.91
N ALA A 23 40.21 -21.95 25.13
CA ALA A 23 41.71 -21.97 25.06
C ALA A 23 42.13 -22.86 23.80
N GLN A 24 43.35 -22.94 23.21
CA GLN A 24 44.64 -22.21 23.22
C GLN A 24 45.61 -22.65 22.06
N ASN A 25 46.42 -21.72 21.50
CA ASN A 25 47.81 -21.88 20.98
C ASN A 25 48.12 -22.71 19.67
N PRO A 26 49.38 -22.75 19.10
CA PRO A 26 49.61 -22.42 17.67
C PRO A 26 50.69 -23.28 16.90
N GLU A 27 51.35 -22.69 15.88
CA GLU A 27 52.55 -23.15 15.08
C GLU A 27 52.27 -24.15 13.91
N THR A 28 53.08 -24.28 12.83
CA THR A 28 54.51 -23.90 12.56
C THR A 28 54.81 -23.47 11.08
N GLU A 29 56.09 -23.28 10.70
CA GLU A 29 56.68 -22.90 9.38
C GLU A 29 56.45 -23.91 8.19
N GLN A 30 56.86 -23.76 6.91
CA GLN A 30 58.08 -23.28 6.18
C GLN A 30 57.73 -22.79 4.73
N LYS A 31 58.35 -21.76 4.11
CA LYS A 31 59.67 -21.65 3.40
C LYS A 31 59.87 -22.63 2.21
N ALA A 32 60.41 -22.26 1.02
CA ALA A 32 60.82 -20.95 0.44
C ALA A 32 61.20 -21.03 -1.08
N ASN A 33 61.39 -19.85 -1.73
CA ASN A 33 62.35 -19.56 -2.85
C ASN A 33 62.13 -20.19 -4.27
N LEU A 34 62.65 -19.66 -5.40
CA LEU A 34 63.29 -18.37 -5.80
C LEU A 34 63.32 -18.19 -7.35
N ALA A 35 63.25 -16.94 -7.86
CA ALA A 35 63.75 -16.38 -9.16
C ALA A 35 63.43 -17.08 -10.53
N GLY A 36 63.43 -16.42 -11.70
CA GLY A 36 63.58 -14.98 -12.07
C GLY A 36 64.06 -14.80 -13.54
N SER A 37 63.99 -13.56 -14.09
CA SER A 37 64.56 -13.13 -15.42
C SER A 37 63.88 -13.67 -16.70
N ALA A 38 63.87 -13.03 -17.90
CA ALA A 38 63.88 -11.60 -18.35
C ALA A 38 63.60 -11.53 -19.90
N ALA A 39 63.72 -10.32 -20.50
CA ALA A 39 63.89 -10.01 -21.95
C ALA A 39 62.65 -9.73 -22.85
N LYS A 40 62.96 -9.37 -24.12
CA LYS A 40 62.27 -8.52 -25.14
C LYS A 40 62.85 -8.90 -26.54
N PRO A 41 62.52 -8.29 -27.72
CA PRO A 41 61.38 -7.49 -28.22
C PRO A 41 60.96 -7.90 -29.69
N ALA A 42 60.45 -6.94 -30.50
CA ALA A 42 60.34 -6.93 -31.99
C ALA A 42 59.25 -7.84 -32.61
N ALA A 43 58.67 -7.67 -33.82
CA ALA A 43 58.46 -6.66 -34.89
C ALA A 43 57.66 -7.44 -36.01
N GLU A 44 57.20 -6.99 -37.19
CA GLU A 44 57.28 -5.76 -38.00
C GLU A 44 56.21 -5.78 -39.14
N THR A 45 55.92 -4.64 -39.81
CA THR A 45 55.32 -4.48 -41.19
C THR A 45 53.89 -5.01 -41.54
N ALA A 46 53.23 -4.67 -42.68
CA ALA A 46 53.02 -3.40 -43.44
C ALA A 46 52.07 -3.61 -44.68
N SER A 47 51.62 -2.51 -45.35
CA SER A 47 50.85 -2.40 -46.65
C SER A 47 49.39 -2.95 -46.68
N ASN A 48 48.35 -2.29 -47.25
CA ASN A 48 48.08 -1.51 -48.50
C ASN A 48 47.82 -2.44 -49.72
N VAL A 49 46.78 -2.30 -50.59
CA VAL A 49 46.29 -1.23 -51.53
C VAL A 49 44.81 -1.58 -51.90
N ASP A 50 43.80 -0.68 -51.97
CA ASP A 50 43.32 0.21 -53.09
C ASP A 50 42.80 -0.53 -54.37
N GLU A 51 41.84 -0.09 -55.23
CA GLU A 51 41.03 1.16 -55.41
C GLU A 51 39.80 0.93 -56.38
N SER A 52 38.79 1.83 -56.41
CA SER A 52 37.76 2.06 -57.50
C SER A 52 36.60 1.02 -57.70
N SER A 53 35.43 1.25 -58.35
CA SER A 53 34.86 2.38 -59.15
C SER A 53 33.28 2.41 -59.14
N GLU A 54 32.64 3.51 -59.57
CA GLU A 54 31.16 3.77 -59.67
C GLU A 54 30.59 3.50 -61.11
N PRO A 55 29.37 3.95 -61.59
CA PRO A 55 28.18 4.57 -60.96
C PRO A 55 26.74 4.15 -61.45
N ALA A 56 25.71 4.61 -60.69
CA ALA A 56 24.36 5.10 -61.08
C ALA A 56 23.30 4.28 -61.88
N LYS A 57 22.08 4.17 -61.28
CA LYS A 57 20.81 4.72 -61.84
C LYS A 57 19.64 4.74 -60.83
N GLU A 58 18.62 5.57 -61.08
CA GLU A 58 17.46 5.81 -60.22
C GLU A 58 16.21 4.99 -60.61
N LEU A 59 15.36 4.63 -59.64
CA LEU A 59 13.96 5.11 -59.56
C LEU A 59 13.35 4.85 -58.15
N GLN A 60 12.16 5.38 -57.88
CA GLN A 60 11.48 5.41 -56.57
C GLN A 60 10.52 4.23 -56.33
N THR A 61 10.39 3.81 -55.07
CA THR A 61 9.10 3.47 -54.40
C THR A 61 9.27 3.49 -52.86
N ASP A 62 8.15 3.52 -52.13
CA ASP A 62 8.06 3.78 -50.68
C ASP A 62 8.34 2.59 -49.73
N GLU A 63 8.43 2.94 -48.44
CA GLU A 63 8.28 2.11 -47.22
C GLU A 63 9.09 0.79 -47.09
N ALA A 64 10.21 0.86 -46.35
CA ALA A 64 10.79 -0.30 -45.65
C ALA A 64 11.48 0.13 -44.35
N ASP A 65 10.82 -0.07 -43.20
CA ASP A 65 11.44 0.08 -41.88
C ASP A 65 12.40 -1.10 -41.62
N SER A 66 13.53 -0.88 -40.93
CA SER A 66 14.54 -1.94 -40.77
C SER A 66 15.32 -1.90 -39.45
N LEU A 67 15.20 -3.01 -38.72
CA LEU A 67 15.67 -3.24 -37.36
C LEU A 67 17.17 -3.00 -37.16
N ARG A 68 17.52 -2.12 -36.20
CA ARG A 68 18.88 -2.04 -35.62
C ARG A 68 18.90 -2.67 -34.22
N PHE A 69 19.46 -3.86 -34.10
CA PHE A 69 19.72 -4.50 -32.81
C PHE A 69 20.87 -3.82 -32.08
N LEU A 70 20.71 -3.55 -30.77
CA LEU A 70 21.71 -2.94 -29.90
C LEU A 70 22.02 -3.87 -28.73
N LEU A 71 23.24 -4.41 -28.70
CA LEU A 71 23.72 -5.31 -27.65
C LEU A 71 24.13 -4.51 -26.39
N ILE A 72 23.80 -5.03 -25.21
CA ILE A 72 24.34 -4.57 -23.92
C ILE A 72 25.15 -5.73 -23.30
N PRO A 73 26.44 -5.54 -22.96
CA PRO A 73 27.28 -6.58 -22.39
C PRO A 73 27.15 -6.65 -20.86
N PHE A 74 27.19 -7.86 -20.28
CA PHE A 74 27.82 -8.12 -18.95
C PHE A 74 28.01 -9.61 -18.55
N PHE A 75 27.73 -10.58 -19.42
CA PHE A 75 28.08 -12.00 -19.18
C PHE A 75 28.91 -12.56 -20.36
N PRO A 76 30.02 -13.27 -20.11
CA PRO A 76 30.71 -14.04 -21.14
C PRO A 76 29.91 -15.29 -21.51
N LYS A 77 29.86 -15.61 -22.80
CA LYS A 77 29.33 -16.90 -23.30
C LYS A 77 30.36 -17.97 -23.00
N MET A 78 30.08 -18.90 -22.08
CA MET A 78 31.04 -19.92 -21.67
C MET A 78 30.79 -21.25 -22.39
N PRO A 79 31.76 -21.81 -23.13
CA PRO A 79 31.69 -23.16 -23.66
C PRO A 79 31.99 -24.19 -22.56
N PHE A 80 31.44 -25.40 -22.72
CA PHE A 80 31.63 -26.50 -21.77
C PHE A 80 31.72 -27.84 -22.52
N LYS A 81 32.29 -28.84 -21.86
CA LYS A 81 32.46 -30.20 -22.38
C LYS A 81 31.67 -31.19 -21.51
N VAL A 82 30.99 -32.14 -22.14
CA VAL A 82 30.35 -33.28 -21.46
C VAL A 82 31.42 -34.29 -21.04
N GLU A 83 31.35 -34.77 -19.80
CA GLU A 83 32.30 -35.76 -19.25
C GLU A 83 31.65 -37.13 -19.01
N SER A 84 30.43 -37.17 -18.45
CA SER A 84 29.71 -38.42 -18.18
C SER A 84 28.20 -38.23 -18.07
N VAL A 85 27.42 -39.19 -18.58
CA VAL A 85 25.97 -39.29 -18.32
C VAL A 85 25.74 -40.33 -17.22
N THR A 86 24.97 -39.99 -16.19
CA THR A 86 24.65 -40.89 -15.06
C THR A 86 23.42 -41.75 -15.36
N SER A 87 23.27 -42.85 -14.62
CA SER A 87 22.19 -43.83 -14.82
C SER A 87 20.78 -43.31 -14.51
N ASP A 88 20.65 -42.16 -13.84
CA ASP A 88 19.38 -41.44 -13.65
C ASP A 88 19.02 -40.49 -14.81
N GLY A 89 19.87 -40.40 -15.84
CA GLY A 89 19.70 -39.49 -16.98
C GLY A 89 20.27 -38.08 -16.79
N SER A 90 20.89 -37.77 -15.64
CA SER A 90 21.60 -36.50 -15.44
C SER A 90 22.98 -36.51 -16.15
N VAL A 91 23.57 -35.33 -16.36
CA VAL A 91 24.81 -35.15 -17.14
C VAL A 91 25.82 -34.29 -16.37
N ARG A 92 27.06 -34.77 -16.26
CA ARG A 92 28.20 -34.01 -15.73
C ARG A 92 28.93 -33.29 -16.88
N ILE A 93 29.18 -31.99 -16.68
CA ILE A 93 29.90 -31.12 -17.61
C ILE A 93 31.05 -30.40 -16.88
N ARG A 94 32.12 -30.07 -17.61
CA ARG A 94 33.20 -29.17 -17.16
C ARG A 94 33.22 -27.91 -18.02
N VAL A 95 33.21 -26.74 -17.40
CA VAL A 95 33.27 -25.45 -18.13
C VAL A 95 34.72 -25.15 -18.51
N GLN A 96 34.98 -24.73 -19.75
CA GLN A 96 36.33 -24.36 -20.18
C GLN A 96 36.57 -22.87 -19.96
N ILE A 97 37.37 -22.54 -18.94
CA ILE A 97 37.87 -21.18 -18.68
C ILE A 97 39.13 -20.98 -19.54
N SER A 98 39.12 -19.97 -20.43
CA SER A 98 40.30 -19.63 -21.22
C SER A 98 41.34 -18.85 -20.40
N GLU A 99 42.62 -18.97 -20.77
CA GLU A 99 43.72 -18.36 -20.03
C GLU A 99 43.62 -16.83 -19.93
N GLN A 100 43.16 -16.16 -21.00
CA GLN A 100 42.84 -14.73 -20.97
C GLN A 100 41.74 -14.37 -19.96
N MET A 101 40.70 -15.21 -19.84
CA MET A 101 39.59 -14.98 -18.93
C MET A 101 40.02 -15.16 -17.47
N ALA A 102 40.85 -16.16 -17.17
CA ALA A 102 41.48 -16.33 -15.86
C ALA A 102 42.35 -15.12 -15.48
N GLN A 103 43.19 -14.62 -16.39
CA GLN A 103 44.00 -13.41 -16.16
C GLN A 103 43.17 -12.15 -15.92
N SER A 104 42.01 -12.00 -16.59
CA SER A 104 41.10 -10.86 -16.41
C SER A 104 40.42 -10.87 -15.04
N LEU A 105 40.00 -12.04 -14.56
CA LEU A 105 39.42 -12.21 -13.22
C LEU A 105 40.46 -11.94 -12.12
N ALA A 106 41.69 -12.43 -12.27
CA ALA A 106 42.79 -12.19 -11.34
C ALA A 106 43.11 -10.69 -11.17
N ARG A 107 43.14 -9.92 -12.27
CA ARG A 107 43.32 -8.45 -12.22
C ARG A 107 42.17 -7.70 -11.55
N SER A 108 41.01 -8.35 -11.42
CA SER A 108 39.81 -7.80 -10.78
C SER A 108 39.75 -8.10 -9.27
N GLY A 109 40.76 -8.78 -8.70
CA GLY A 109 40.81 -9.15 -7.28
C GLY A 109 39.87 -10.30 -6.89
N ILE A 110 39.25 -10.97 -7.86
CA ILE A 110 38.29 -12.07 -7.64
C ILE A 110 39.08 -13.38 -7.62
N SER A 111 39.06 -14.10 -6.48
CA SER A 111 39.73 -15.41 -6.38
C SER A 111 38.94 -16.50 -7.11
N PRO A 112 39.59 -17.61 -7.54
CA PRO A 112 38.90 -18.72 -8.22
C PRO A 112 37.74 -19.32 -7.39
N GLY A 113 37.84 -19.34 -6.06
CA GLY A 113 36.76 -19.77 -5.17
C GLY A 113 35.51 -18.87 -5.24
N VAL A 114 35.67 -17.58 -5.53
CA VAL A 114 34.52 -16.67 -5.75
C VAL A 114 33.88 -16.92 -7.12
N ALA A 115 34.64 -17.34 -8.14
CA ALA A 115 34.06 -17.77 -9.41
C ALA A 115 33.23 -19.06 -9.24
N ALA A 116 33.68 -20.02 -8.43
CA ALA A 116 32.89 -21.19 -8.05
C ALA A 116 31.62 -20.80 -7.25
N ALA A 117 31.73 -19.85 -6.32
CA ALA A 117 30.58 -19.30 -5.57
C ALA A 117 29.61 -18.45 -6.43
N MET A 118 30.02 -18.00 -7.61
CA MET A 118 29.13 -17.40 -8.62
C MET A 118 28.42 -18.48 -9.46
N MET A 119 29.11 -19.59 -9.78
CA MET A 119 28.49 -20.73 -10.47
C MET A 119 27.37 -21.38 -9.65
N SER A 120 27.50 -21.44 -8.32
CA SER A 120 26.45 -21.98 -7.43
C SER A 120 25.18 -21.12 -7.32
N GLN A 121 25.12 -19.94 -7.96
CA GLN A 121 23.89 -19.15 -8.10
C GLN A 121 23.11 -19.44 -9.41
N LEU A 122 23.57 -20.37 -10.24
CA LEU A 122 22.88 -20.79 -11.48
C LEU A 122 21.84 -21.89 -11.19
N THR A 123 20.70 -21.54 -10.59
CA THR A 123 19.68 -22.52 -10.20
C THR A 123 18.85 -23.09 -11.36
N GLU A 124 18.59 -22.31 -12.42
CA GLU A 124 18.02 -22.79 -13.68
C GLU A 124 18.57 -22.00 -14.89
N GLY A 125 18.63 -22.64 -16.06
CA GLY A 125 19.03 -22.00 -17.31
C GLY A 125 18.52 -22.72 -18.57
N TYR A 126 18.57 -21.99 -19.69
CA TYR A 126 18.36 -22.54 -21.03
C TYR A 126 19.71 -22.77 -21.70
N PHE A 127 19.82 -23.88 -22.42
CA PHE A 127 21.03 -24.34 -23.09
C PHE A 127 20.73 -24.47 -24.58
N LEU A 128 21.59 -23.89 -25.43
CA LEU A 128 21.52 -24.07 -26.89
C LEU A 128 22.41 -25.24 -27.30
N GLY A 129 21.81 -26.25 -27.91
CA GLY A 129 22.50 -27.25 -28.72
C GLY A 129 22.40 -26.91 -30.20
N LEU A 130 23.54 -26.93 -30.88
CA LEU A 130 23.64 -26.81 -32.33
C LEU A 130 24.21 -28.13 -32.84
N SER A 131 23.37 -28.98 -33.44
CA SER A 131 23.79 -30.30 -33.91
C SER A 131 24.35 -30.25 -35.33
N GLY A 132 25.38 -31.06 -35.60
CA GLY A 132 25.91 -31.29 -36.96
C GLY A 132 27.00 -30.32 -37.44
N MET A 133 27.51 -29.42 -36.59
CA MET A 133 28.58 -28.50 -36.98
C MET A 133 29.97 -29.18 -37.00
N PRO A 134 30.85 -28.86 -37.97
CA PRO A 134 32.20 -29.42 -38.04
C PRO A 134 33.07 -28.91 -36.89
N LYS A 135 33.84 -29.83 -36.27
CA LYS A 135 34.70 -29.57 -35.11
C LYS A 135 35.75 -28.50 -35.41
N SER A 136 35.47 -27.28 -34.96
CA SER A 136 36.30 -26.08 -35.13
C SER A 136 36.05 -25.13 -33.96
N ASP A 137 37.01 -24.24 -33.67
CA ASP A 137 36.97 -23.42 -32.45
C ASP A 137 35.80 -22.42 -32.47
N GLY A 138 34.90 -22.55 -31.48
CA GLY A 138 33.56 -21.95 -31.45
C GLY A 138 33.46 -20.42 -31.43
N MET A 139 34.57 -19.69 -31.59
CA MET A 139 34.58 -18.24 -31.86
C MET A 139 34.31 -17.94 -33.34
N MET A 140 34.86 -18.72 -34.28
CA MET A 140 34.66 -18.53 -35.73
C MET A 140 33.18 -18.64 -36.11
N VAL A 141 32.51 -19.68 -35.59
CA VAL A 141 31.10 -20.00 -35.79
C VAL A 141 30.17 -18.79 -35.53
N PHE A 142 30.52 -17.93 -34.56
CA PHE A 142 29.67 -16.77 -34.22
C PHE A 142 29.83 -15.59 -35.19
N GLU A 143 30.93 -15.48 -35.93
CA GLU A 143 31.09 -14.51 -37.02
C GLU A 143 30.35 -14.98 -38.27
N ASP A 144 30.47 -16.25 -38.66
CA ASP A 144 29.80 -16.77 -39.86
C ASP A 144 28.27 -16.78 -39.73
N ILE A 145 27.73 -17.12 -38.54
CA ILE A 145 26.30 -16.92 -38.21
C ILE A 145 25.90 -15.45 -38.34
N ARG A 146 26.75 -14.52 -37.86
CA ARG A 146 26.46 -13.07 -37.91
C ARG A 146 26.54 -12.50 -39.33
N ARG A 147 27.32 -13.12 -40.22
CA ARG A 147 27.49 -12.74 -41.63
C ARG A 147 26.47 -13.43 -42.56
N GLY A 148 25.72 -14.41 -42.06
CA GLY A 148 24.73 -15.17 -42.84
C GLY A 148 25.31 -16.34 -43.64
N ASN A 149 26.56 -16.76 -43.35
CA ASN A 149 27.29 -17.78 -44.10
C ASN A 149 26.89 -19.23 -43.76
N VAL A 150 26.08 -19.42 -42.70
CA VAL A 150 25.66 -20.73 -42.19
C VAL A 150 24.14 -20.74 -42.04
N ALA A 151 23.47 -21.62 -42.77
CA ALA A 151 22.06 -21.95 -42.53
C ALA A 151 21.94 -22.68 -41.19
N ILE A 152 20.95 -22.31 -40.37
CA ILE A 152 20.81 -22.79 -38.98
C ILE A 152 19.50 -23.56 -38.82
N ASP A 153 19.37 -24.64 -39.59
CA ASP A 153 18.11 -25.35 -39.76
C ASP A 153 17.74 -26.22 -38.54
N ASP A 154 18.71 -26.56 -37.68
CA ASP A 154 18.56 -27.45 -36.51
C ASP A 154 19.09 -26.80 -35.19
N VAL A 155 18.42 -25.75 -34.69
CA VAL A 155 18.66 -25.23 -33.33
C VAL A 155 17.81 -25.98 -32.31
N LYS A 156 18.44 -26.78 -31.43
CA LYS A 156 17.74 -27.48 -30.34
C LYS A 156 17.95 -26.77 -29.01
N VAL A 157 16.89 -26.13 -28.50
CA VAL A 157 16.91 -25.44 -27.21
C VAL A 157 16.38 -26.35 -26.11
N PHE A 158 17.19 -26.60 -25.09
CA PHE A 158 16.83 -27.45 -23.97
C PHE A 158 16.84 -26.68 -22.65
N ARG A 159 15.95 -27.03 -21.72
CA ARG A 159 15.96 -26.55 -20.33
C ARG A 159 16.80 -27.51 -19.48
N ALA A 160 17.67 -26.97 -18.63
CA ALA A 160 18.46 -27.76 -17.71
C ALA A 160 18.43 -27.16 -16.30
N GLN A 161 18.46 -28.03 -15.30
CA GLN A 161 18.50 -27.69 -13.88
C GLN A 161 19.86 -28.11 -13.32
N VAL A 162 20.65 -27.17 -12.78
CA VAL A 162 21.89 -27.52 -12.10
C VAL A 162 21.53 -28.21 -10.79
N LEU A 163 21.93 -29.48 -10.63
CA LEU A 163 21.68 -30.24 -9.41
C LEU A 163 22.74 -29.93 -8.36
N GLN A 164 23.99 -29.86 -8.80
CA GLN A 164 25.16 -29.74 -7.94
C GLN A 164 26.30 -29.09 -8.73
N VAL A 165 27.05 -28.18 -8.09
CA VAL A 165 28.34 -27.70 -8.59
C VAL A 165 29.42 -28.44 -7.81
N GLU A 166 30.42 -28.94 -8.52
CA GLU A 166 31.56 -29.67 -7.98
C GLU A 166 32.80 -28.77 -8.00
N GLU A 167 33.90 -29.18 -7.37
CA GLU A 167 35.13 -28.38 -7.38
C GLU A 167 35.78 -28.33 -8.79
N GLU A 168 36.80 -27.48 -8.95
CA GLU A 168 37.50 -27.22 -10.23
C GLU A 168 36.63 -26.74 -11.42
N GLY A 169 35.36 -26.38 -11.20
CA GLY A 169 34.47 -25.89 -12.28
C GLY A 169 33.73 -26.99 -13.04
N GLN A 170 33.58 -28.17 -12.44
CA GLN A 170 32.65 -29.21 -12.87
C GLN A 170 31.23 -28.91 -12.32
N ALA A 171 30.19 -29.35 -13.05
CA ALA A 171 28.81 -29.24 -12.62
C ALA A 171 27.97 -30.44 -13.10
N VAL A 172 27.04 -30.88 -12.25
CA VAL A 172 26.07 -31.93 -12.56
C VAL A 172 24.72 -31.28 -12.86
N VAL A 173 24.18 -31.56 -14.03
CA VAL A 173 23.00 -30.88 -14.59
C VAL A 173 21.97 -31.91 -15.03
N ARG A 174 20.72 -31.75 -14.60
CA ARG A 174 19.59 -32.58 -15.04
C ARG A 174 18.92 -31.97 -16.26
N ILE A 175 18.60 -32.83 -17.22
CA ILE A 175 17.95 -32.53 -18.48
C ILE A 175 16.89 -33.61 -18.77
N GLY A 176 15.98 -33.35 -19.72
CA GLY A 176 15.06 -34.38 -20.20
C GLY A 176 15.80 -35.51 -20.93
N ALA A 177 15.34 -36.75 -20.78
CA ALA A 177 16.01 -37.94 -21.32
C ALA A 177 16.30 -37.87 -22.84
N ALA A 178 15.41 -37.26 -23.64
CA ALA A 178 15.64 -37.05 -25.07
C ALA A 178 16.82 -36.11 -25.37
N ALA A 179 17.08 -35.11 -24.52
CA ALA A 179 18.25 -34.25 -24.63
C ALA A 179 19.53 -35.00 -24.20
N ALA A 180 19.44 -35.89 -23.21
CA ALA A 180 20.55 -36.75 -22.80
C ALA A 180 20.94 -37.80 -23.86
N GLU A 181 20.01 -38.20 -24.74
CA GLU A 181 20.31 -39.00 -25.92
C GLU A 181 21.07 -38.20 -26.99
N ASP A 182 20.66 -36.97 -27.28
CA ASP A 182 21.35 -36.11 -28.26
C ASP A 182 22.74 -35.67 -27.74
N LEU A 183 22.89 -35.34 -26.45
CA LEU A 183 24.18 -34.96 -25.85
C LEU A 183 25.25 -36.07 -25.87
N LYS A 184 24.87 -37.34 -26.04
CA LYS A 184 25.82 -38.45 -26.25
C LYS A 184 26.46 -38.45 -27.64
N LYS A 185 25.90 -37.72 -28.61
CA LYS A 185 26.31 -37.78 -30.03
C LYS A 185 27.53 -36.90 -30.36
N GLY A 186 27.93 -36.03 -29.42
CA GLY A 186 29.22 -35.34 -29.46
C GLY A 186 29.24 -33.96 -30.13
N ASP A 187 28.09 -33.30 -30.23
CA ASP A 187 27.93 -31.92 -30.71
C ASP A 187 28.51 -30.86 -29.73
N THR A 188 28.46 -29.58 -30.13
CA THR A 188 29.00 -28.44 -29.35
C THR A 188 27.86 -27.53 -28.85
N PHE A 189 27.98 -27.04 -27.61
CA PHE A 189 26.89 -26.42 -26.86
C PHE A 189 27.26 -25.05 -26.28
N LEU A 190 26.28 -24.14 -26.16
CA LEU A 190 26.46 -22.79 -25.64
C LEU A 190 25.47 -22.46 -24.52
N LEU A 191 26.00 -21.88 -23.43
CA LEU A 191 25.21 -21.32 -22.34
C LEU A 191 24.72 -19.91 -22.71
N VAL A 192 23.39 -19.70 -22.72
CA VAL A 192 22.79 -18.41 -23.09
C VAL A 192 21.69 -18.01 -22.11
N ARG A 193 21.86 -16.86 -21.45
CA ARG A 193 20.81 -16.21 -20.66
C ARG A 193 20.15 -15.10 -21.51
N PRO A 194 18.84 -15.16 -21.82
CA PRO A 194 18.18 -14.12 -22.60
C PRO A 194 18.19 -12.75 -21.92
N ALA A 195 18.39 -11.70 -22.70
CA ALA A 195 18.31 -10.31 -22.24
C ALA A 195 17.61 -9.43 -23.29
N GLY A 196 16.39 -8.97 -22.96
CA GLY A 196 15.80 -7.79 -23.58
C GLY A 196 15.07 -7.93 -24.93
N SER A 197 14.80 -9.13 -25.45
CA SER A 197 13.99 -9.30 -26.66
C SER A 197 12.48 -9.40 -26.35
N THR A 198 11.65 -8.73 -27.15
CA THR A 198 10.18 -8.77 -27.05
C THR A 198 9.58 -9.84 -27.96
N THR A 199 8.55 -10.56 -27.47
CA THR A 199 7.89 -11.71 -28.12
C THR A 199 7.50 -11.47 -29.59
N SER A 200 7.12 -10.24 -29.94
CA SER A 200 6.67 -9.84 -31.29
C SER A 200 7.70 -10.07 -32.41
N GLN A 201 8.98 -10.23 -32.09
CA GLN A 201 10.06 -10.45 -33.09
C GLN A 201 10.35 -11.93 -33.38
N LEU A 202 9.69 -12.88 -32.71
CA LEU A 202 9.88 -14.33 -32.89
C LEU A 202 8.70 -15.02 -33.60
N GLN A 203 7.70 -14.26 -34.06
CA GLN A 203 6.45 -14.80 -34.63
C GLN A 203 6.32 -14.56 -36.15
N ALA A 204 7.43 -14.28 -36.84
CA ALA A 204 7.47 -13.91 -38.26
C ALA A 204 7.96 -15.04 -39.20
N THR A 205 7.96 -16.30 -38.74
CA THR A 205 8.41 -17.47 -39.50
C THR A 205 7.23 -18.44 -39.71
N PRO A 206 6.81 -18.78 -40.95
CA PRO A 206 5.51 -19.46 -41.17
C PRO A 206 5.38 -20.92 -40.71
N ASP A 207 6.47 -21.68 -40.59
CA ASP A 207 6.43 -23.16 -40.69
C ASP A 207 6.13 -23.96 -39.40
N LEU A 208 5.43 -23.37 -38.41
CA LEU A 208 5.17 -24.00 -37.10
C LEU A 208 3.68 -24.20 -36.74
N VAL A 209 2.81 -24.31 -37.74
CA VAL A 209 1.35 -24.47 -37.53
C VAL A 209 0.96 -25.86 -36.99
N SER A 210 1.78 -26.90 -37.16
CA SER A 210 1.46 -28.30 -36.80
C SER A 210 1.63 -28.68 -35.32
N VAL A 211 2.12 -27.78 -34.46
CA VAL A 211 2.44 -28.07 -33.04
C VAL A 211 1.45 -27.37 -32.06
N VAL A 212 0.55 -26.53 -32.58
CA VAL A 212 -0.26 -25.60 -31.76
C VAL A 212 -1.21 -26.32 -30.79
N ASP A 213 -1.81 -27.43 -31.18
CA ASP A 213 -2.78 -28.18 -30.36
C ASP A 213 -2.18 -28.75 -29.06
N GLY A 214 -0.85 -28.93 -28.99
CA GLY A 214 -0.16 -29.39 -27.78
C GLY A 214 0.21 -28.28 -26.79
N ILE A 215 0.15 -27.01 -27.20
CA ILE A 215 0.68 -25.87 -26.40
C ILE A 215 -0.42 -25.15 -25.61
N ALA A 216 -1.69 -25.27 -26.06
CA ALA A 216 -2.86 -24.53 -25.55
C ALA A 216 -3.13 -24.68 -24.04
N GLU A 217 -2.66 -25.75 -23.39
CA GLU A 217 -2.86 -25.96 -21.95
C GLU A 217 -1.95 -25.08 -21.08
N SER A 218 -0.74 -24.77 -21.55
CA SER A 218 0.33 -24.18 -20.73
C SER A 218 0.07 -22.70 -20.37
N THR A 219 -0.21 -21.86 -21.36
CA THR A 219 -0.51 -20.42 -21.17
C THR A 219 -1.89 -20.18 -20.53
N GLY A 220 -2.79 -21.16 -20.58
CA GLY A 220 -4.08 -21.09 -19.89
C GLY A 220 -3.97 -21.10 -18.35
N MET A 221 -2.93 -21.72 -17.78
CA MET A 221 -2.85 -21.96 -16.33
C MET A 221 -2.75 -20.68 -15.49
N ALA A 222 -1.90 -19.71 -15.86
CA ALA A 222 -1.77 -18.46 -15.12
C ALA A 222 -3.11 -17.67 -15.06
N SER A 223 -3.89 -17.72 -16.15
CA SER A 223 -5.23 -17.11 -16.18
C SER A 223 -6.24 -17.90 -15.35
N ARG A 224 -6.21 -19.23 -15.37
CA ARG A 224 -7.09 -20.09 -14.58
C ARG A 224 -6.84 -19.89 -13.07
N THR A 225 -5.58 -19.83 -12.64
CA THR A 225 -5.18 -19.60 -11.23
C THR A 225 -5.64 -18.22 -10.72
N ALA A 226 -5.54 -17.16 -11.53
CA ALA A 226 -6.02 -15.83 -11.15
C ALA A 226 -7.55 -15.76 -10.99
N SER A 227 -8.31 -16.42 -11.88
CA SER A 227 -9.78 -16.53 -11.75
C SER A 227 -10.18 -17.38 -10.54
N ARG A 228 -9.47 -18.48 -10.28
CA ARG A 228 -9.67 -19.35 -9.10
C ARG A 228 -9.41 -18.58 -7.79
N LEU A 229 -8.33 -17.80 -7.71
CA LEU A 229 -8.01 -16.92 -6.59
C LEU A 229 -9.12 -15.89 -6.32
N THR A 230 -9.67 -15.31 -7.39
CA THR A 230 -10.78 -14.36 -7.29
C THR A 230 -12.05 -15.02 -6.74
N ARG A 231 -12.36 -16.25 -7.17
CA ARG A 231 -13.51 -17.02 -6.66
C ARG A 231 -13.28 -17.50 -5.21
N SER A 232 -12.10 -18.00 -4.84
CA SER A 232 -11.73 -18.33 -3.44
C SER A 232 -11.85 -17.12 -2.51
N THR A 233 -11.34 -15.96 -2.95
CA THR A 233 -11.50 -14.67 -2.24
C THR A 233 -12.98 -14.32 -2.02
N ASN A 234 -13.85 -14.58 -3.00
CA ASN A 234 -15.29 -14.33 -2.87
C ASN A 234 -16.00 -15.36 -1.97
N ASN A 235 -15.64 -16.65 -2.04
CA ASN A 235 -16.15 -17.68 -1.13
C ASN A 235 -15.83 -17.30 0.33
N LEU A 236 -14.58 -16.90 0.59
CA LEU A 236 -14.14 -16.45 1.91
C LEU A 236 -14.78 -15.13 2.36
N LYS A 237 -14.99 -14.16 1.45
CA LYS A 237 -15.81 -12.95 1.74
C LYS A 237 -17.23 -13.33 2.18
N GLN A 238 -17.87 -14.28 1.49
CA GLN A 238 -19.22 -14.74 1.83
C GLN A 238 -19.25 -15.51 3.16
N ILE A 239 -18.25 -16.35 3.47
CA ILE A 239 -18.11 -17.01 4.78
C ILE A 239 -17.91 -15.97 5.90
N GLY A 240 -17.04 -14.97 5.70
CA GLY A 240 -16.85 -13.87 6.65
C GLY A 240 -18.13 -13.09 6.91
N LEU A 241 -18.86 -12.72 5.85
CA LEU A 241 -20.17 -12.07 5.94
C LEU A 241 -21.19 -12.94 6.69
N ALA A 242 -21.20 -14.26 6.48
CA ALA A 242 -22.07 -15.18 7.19
C ALA A 242 -21.72 -15.29 8.68
N MET A 243 -20.43 -15.29 9.04
CA MET A 243 -19.99 -15.20 10.45
C MET A 243 -20.42 -13.89 11.12
N HIS A 244 -20.35 -12.76 10.41
CA HIS A 244 -20.85 -11.46 10.89
C HIS A 244 -22.38 -11.44 11.01
N ASN A 245 -23.12 -11.98 10.05
CA ASN A 245 -24.58 -12.12 10.14
C ASN A 245 -25.00 -13.03 11.33
N PHE A 246 -24.26 -14.12 11.57
CA PHE A 246 -24.43 -14.98 12.74
C PHE A 246 -24.13 -14.21 14.04
N HIS A 247 -23.07 -13.39 14.06
CA HIS A 247 -22.77 -12.49 15.19
C HIS A 247 -23.85 -11.43 15.42
N ASP A 248 -24.46 -10.90 14.36
CA ASP A 248 -25.58 -9.95 14.49
C ASP A 248 -26.82 -10.59 15.12
N VAL A 249 -27.13 -11.85 14.80
CA VAL A 249 -28.27 -12.57 15.39
C VAL A 249 -27.96 -13.04 16.82
N TYR A 250 -26.84 -13.75 17.02
CA TYR A 250 -26.55 -14.46 18.28
C TYR A 250 -25.63 -13.70 19.25
N LYS A 251 -25.15 -12.51 18.86
CA LYS A 251 -24.22 -11.66 19.64
C LYS A 251 -22.95 -12.41 20.09
N ARG A 252 -22.44 -13.27 19.21
CA ARG A 252 -21.21 -14.08 19.28
C ARG A 252 -20.86 -14.62 17.88
N PHE A 253 -19.59 -14.85 17.59
CA PHE A 253 -19.16 -15.69 16.46
C PHE A 253 -19.63 -17.15 16.65
N PRO A 254 -19.76 -17.94 15.57
CA PRO A 254 -20.14 -19.36 15.69
C PRO A 254 -19.05 -20.14 16.46
N PRO A 255 -19.41 -21.07 17.36
CA PRO A 255 -18.44 -22.01 17.91
C PRO A 255 -17.95 -22.94 16.80
N ALA A 256 -16.63 -23.21 16.74
CA ALA A 256 -16.07 -24.13 15.75
C ALA A 256 -16.70 -25.53 15.83
N VAL A 257 -16.97 -25.96 17.06
CA VAL A 257 -17.54 -27.26 17.41
C VAL A 257 -18.72 -27.10 18.37
N ILE A 258 -19.81 -27.82 18.07
CA ILE A 258 -20.87 -28.13 19.02
C ILE A 258 -20.68 -29.57 19.50
N TYR A 259 -20.67 -29.75 20.82
CA TYR A 259 -20.63 -31.04 21.50
C TYR A 259 -22.04 -31.54 21.84
N GLY A 260 -22.27 -32.83 21.62
CA GLY A 260 -23.51 -33.50 22.02
C GLY A 260 -23.58 -33.83 23.51
N PRO A 261 -24.69 -34.44 23.97
CA PRO A 261 -24.87 -34.92 25.34
C PRO A 261 -23.78 -35.88 25.83
N ASP A 262 -23.21 -36.67 24.91
CA ASP A 262 -22.13 -37.63 25.18
C ASP A 262 -20.73 -36.98 25.22
N GLY A 263 -20.65 -35.65 25.13
CA GLY A 263 -19.41 -34.89 25.11
C GLY A 263 -18.60 -35.03 23.83
N LYS A 264 -19.08 -35.74 22.80
CA LYS A 264 -18.40 -35.88 21.51
C LYS A 264 -18.69 -34.70 20.59
N PRO A 265 -17.78 -34.35 19.65
CA PRO A 265 -17.98 -33.24 18.74
C PRO A 265 -18.99 -33.61 17.63
N TRP A 266 -20.20 -33.05 17.69
CA TRP A 266 -21.34 -33.43 16.84
C TRP A 266 -21.52 -32.57 15.59
N HIS A 267 -21.29 -31.25 15.66
CA HIS A 267 -21.57 -30.34 14.54
C HIS A 267 -20.52 -29.24 14.34
N SER A 268 -20.16 -28.95 13.09
CA SER A 268 -19.27 -27.85 12.71
C SER A 268 -19.96 -26.48 12.66
N TRP A 269 -19.19 -25.42 12.89
CA TRP A 269 -19.53 -24.03 12.50
C TRP A 269 -20.09 -23.92 11.08
N ARG A 270 -19.62 -24.76 10.15
CA ARG A 270 -20.03 -24.78 8.74
C ARG A 270 -21.53 -25.00 8.56
N VAL A 271 -22.15 -25.81 9.42
CA VAL A 271 -23.61 -26.06 9.38
C VAL A 271 -24.39 -24.86 9.94
N LEU A 272 -23.84 -24.18 10.95
CA LEU A 272 -24.47 -23.00 11.57
C LEU A 272 -24.57 -21.79 10.64
N LEU A 273 -23.71 -21.69 9.63
CA LEU A 273 -23.71 -20.58 8.68
C LEU A 273 -24.69 -20.75 7.50
N LEU A 274 -25.20 -21.96 7.24
CA LEU A 274 -26.08 -22.22 6.09
C LEU A 274 -27.29 -21.25 5.97
N PRO A 275 -28.01 -20.86 7.05
CA PRO A 275 -29.11 -19.88 6.96
C PRO A 275 -28.67 -18.48 6.52
N PHE A 276 -27.39 -18.15 6.68
CA PHE A 276 -26.78 -16.86 6.37
C PHE A 276 -26.09 -16.82 5.00
N MET A 277 -26.15 -17.94 4.26
CA MET A 277 -25.53 -18.15 2.95
C MET A 277 -26.54 -18.68 1.93
N GLU A 278 -27.83 -18.33 2.10
CA GLU A 278 -28.98 -18.75 1.27
C GLU A 278 -29.27 -20.27 1.25
N GLN A 279 -28.45 -21.10 1.90
CA GLN A 279 -28.59 -22.57 2.04
C GLN A 279 -29.64 -23.01 3.08
N ARG A 280 -30.78 -22.29 3.16
CA ARG A 280 -31.82 -22.55 4.16
C ARG A 280 -32.49 -23.92 3.99
N ALA A 281 -32.72 -24.36 2.74
CA ALA A 281 -33.32 -25.66 2.44
C ALA A 281 -32.43 -26.85 2.87
N LEU A 282 -31.10 -26.69 2.82
CA LEU A 282 -30.16 -27.69 3.33
C LEU A 282 -30.13 -27.68 4.87
N TYR A 283 -30.18 -26.49 5.48
CA TYR A 283 -30.23 -26.34 6.94
C TYR A 283 -31.48 -26.95 7.58
N ASP A 284 -32.66 -26.78 6.97
CA ASP A 284 -33.91 -27.36 7.49
C ASP A 284 -34.03 -28.89 7.27
N GLN A 285 -33.17 -29.49 6.43
CA GLN A 285 -33.01 -30.96 6.35
C GLN A 285 -32.07 -31.50 7.43
N TYR A 286 -31.08 -30.71 7.87
CA TYR A 286 -30.06 -31.13 8.83
C TYR A 286 -30.64 -31.29 10.24
N ARG A 287 -30.18 -32.31 10.97
CA ARG A 287 -30.64 -32.67 12.32
C ARG A 287 -29.60 -32.34 13.38
N PHE A 288 -30.00 -31.54 14.36
CA PHE A 288 -29.20 -31.19 15.55
C PHE A 288 -29.43 -32.13 16.74
N ASP A 289 -30.20 -33.21 16.56
CA ASP A 289 -30.44 -34.28 17.55
C ASP A 289 -29.73 -35.61 17.24
N GLU A 290 -28.80 -35.61 16.27
CA GLU A 290 -27.85 -36.69 15.97
C GLU A 290 -26.53 -36.07 15.45
N PRO A 291 -25.35 -36.73 15.59
CA PRO A 291 -24.09 -36.18 15.08
C PRO A 291 -24.05 -36.02 13.55
N TRP A 292 -23.06 -35.30 13.03
CA TRP A 292 -22.87 -35.02 11.60
C TRP A 292 -22.77 -36.27 10.70
N ASP A 293 -22.33 -37.41 11.25
CA ASP A 293 -22.23 -38.72 10.60
C ASP A 293 -23.43 -39.64 10.88
N GLY A 294 -24.46 -39.12 11.58
CA GLY A 294 -25.72 -39.79 11.87
C GLY A 294 -26.53 -40.19 10.62
N PRO A 295 -27.50 -41.12 10.76
CA PRO A 295 -28.15 -41.81 9.64
C PRO A 295 -29.01 -40.92 8.72
N ASN A 296 -29.37 -39.71 9.16
CA ASN A 296 -30.01 -38.69 8.35
C ASN A 296 -28.97 -37.68 7.86
N ASN A 297 -28.14 -37.14 8.76
CA ASN A 297 -27.13 -36.13 8.42
C ASN A 297 -26.13 -36.62 7.36
N LYS A 298 -25.69 -37.88 7.44
CA LYS A 298 -24.75 -38.49 6.48
C LYS A 298 -25.25 -38.45 5.02
N ARG A 299 -26.56 -38.39 4.79
CA ARG A 299 -27.18 -38.27 3.44
C ARG A 299 -27.03 -36.86 2.83
N LEU A 300 -26.59 -35.88 3.63
CA LEU A 300 -26.37 -34.50 3.21
C LEU A 300 -24.90 -34.22 2.88
N LEU A 301 -24.00 -35.22 3.00
CA LEU A 301 -22.59 -35.08 2.65
C LEU A 301 -22.42 -34.66 1.19
N GLU A 302 -23.07 -35.37 0.27
CA GLU A 302 -23.06 -35.11 -1.18
C GLU A 302 -23.64 -33.74 -1.55
N GLN A 303 -24.47 -33.14 -0.68
CA GLN A 303 -25.02 -31.78 -0.85
C GLN A 303 -24.05 -30.71 -0.33
N VAL A 304 -22.75 -30.84 -0.61
CA VAL A 304 -21.72 -29.88 -0.16
C VAL A 304 -21.95 -28.49 -0.79
N PRO A 305 -22.11 -27.41 0.00
CA PRO A 305 -22.19 -26.06 -0.53
C PRO A 305 -20.89 -25.67 -1.26
N PRO A 306 -20.91 -25.26 -2.55
CA PRO A 306 -19.68 -24.94 -3.31
C PRO A 306 -18.84 -23.80 -2.70
N ILE A 307 -19.44 -22.95 -1.88
CA ILE A 307 -18.76 -21.95 -1.05
C ILE A 307 -17.71 -22.56 -0.12
N TYR A 308 -17.88 -23.81 0.33
CA TYR A 308 -16.95 -24.52 1.22
C TYR A 308 -15.80 -25.24 0.51
N GLN A 309 -15.76 -25.20 -0.83
CA GLN A 309 -14.65 -25.72 -1.63
C GLN A 309 -13.79 -24.56 -2.15
N ASP A 310 -12.48 -24.78 -2.30
CA ASP A 310 -11.56 -23.78 -2.87
C ASP A 310 -11.38 -24.09 -4.37
N PRO A 311 -11.79 -23.19 -5.28
CA PRO A 311 -11.80 -23.42 -6.73
C PRO A 311 -10.46 -23.81 -7.36
N ILE A 312 -9.35 -23.68 -6.63
CA ILE A 312 -8.05 -24.16 -7.11
C ILE A 312 -7.95 -25.68 -7.21
N TYR A 313 -8.65 -26.42 -6.34
CA TYR A 313 -8.69 -27.88 -6.36
C TYR A 313 -9.77 -28.43 -7.32
N GLY A 314 -10.69 -27.57 -7.76
CA GLY A 314 -11.83 -27.93 -8.61
C GLY A 314 -13.10 -28.22 -7.79
N GLU A 315 -14.17 -28.57 -8.48
CA GLU A 315 -15.36 -29.18 -7.88
C GLU A 315 -15.04 -30.68 -7.70
N THR A 316 -14.67 -31.07 -6.47
CA THR A 316 -14.35 -32.46 -6.14
C THR A 316 -15.65 -33.24 -5.94
N GLU A 317 -15.73 -34.45 -6.49
CA GLU A 317 -16.82 -35.41 -6.18
C GLU A 317 -16.86 -35.77 -4.68
N ASP A 318 -15.70 -35.65 -3.99
CA ASP A 318 -15.61 -35.74 -2.54
C ASP A 318 -16.34 -34.60 -1.81
N ALA A 319 -17.11 -34.97 -0.79
CA ALA A 319 -17.86 -34.10 0.13
C ALA A 319 -16.98 -33.29 1.13
N TYR A 320 -15.75 -32.94 0.74
CA TYR A 320 -14.79 -32.27 1.61
C TYR A 320 -14.85 -30.74 1.52
N THR A 321 -14.43 -30.08 2.61
CA THR A 321 -14.23 -28.64 2.68
C THR A 321 -12.75 -28.28 2.60
N HIS A 322 -12.48 -27.16 1.92
CA HIS A 322 -11.14 -26.61 1.73
C HIS A 322 -10.88 -25.35 2.57
N TYR A 323 -11.74 -25.04 3.55
CA TYR A 323 -11.56 -23.90 4.46
C TYR A 323 -11.76 -24.33 5.92
N ALA A 324 -10.86 -23.89 6.79
CA ALA A 324 -10.87 -24.19 8.22
C ALA A 324 -10.60 -22.95 9.07
N VAL A 325 -11.00 -23.01 10.34
CA VAL A 325 -10.64 -22.03 11.36
C VAL A 325 -9.42 -22.47 12.18
N ALA A 326 -8.79 -21.54 12.90
CA ALA A 326 -7.76 -21.86 13.89
C ALA A 326 -8.37 -22.06 15.29
N VAL A 327 -8.42 -23.32 15.75
CA VAL A 327 -9.00 -23.71 17.04
C VAL A 327 -7.91 -23.84 18.09
N GLY A 328 -7.98 -23.06 19.18
CA GLY A 328 -7.00 -23.16 20.25
C GLY A 328 -7.18 -22.14 21.38
N LYS A 329 -6.39 -22.31 22.45
CA LYS A 329 -6.40 -21.39 23.59
C LYS A 329 -5.87 -20.03 23.14
N GLY A 330 -6.70 -18.99 23.25
CA GLY A 330 -6.34 -17.62 22.85
C GLY A 330 -6.76 -17.22 21.43
N THR A 331 -7.29 -18.13 20.62
CA THR A 331 -7.79 -17.81 19.27
C THR A 331 -9.24 -17.31 19.28
N GLY A 332 -9.72 -16.90 18.09
CA GLY A 332 -11.12 -16.60 17.81
C GLY A 332 -12.08 -17.78 18.01
N PHE A 333 -11.57 -19.01 18.10
CA PHE A 333 -12.34 -20.24 18.24
C PHE A 333 -11.73 -21.13 19.34
N PRO A 334 -12.00 -20.87 20.62
CA PRO A 334 -11.40 -21.64 21.70
C PRO A 334 -12.09 -23.01 21.88
N PRO A 335 -11.36 -24.01 22.42
CA PRO A 335 -11.73 -25.42 22.30
C PRO A 335 -12.94 -25.86 23.15
N GLU A 336 -13.47 -25.02 24.04
CA GLU A 336 -14.62 -25.36 24.87
C GLU A 336 -15.94 -25.43 24.07
N GLY A 337 -15.97 -24.79 22.88
CA GLY A 337 -17.05 -24.87 21.91
C GLY A 337 -18.42 -24.43 22.45
N HIS A 338 -19.46 -25.20 22.12
CA HIS A 338 -20.79 -25.10 22.70
C HIS A 338 -21.32 -26.50 23.02
N LYS A 339 -22.08 -26.67 24.10
CA LYS A 339 -22.63 -27.97 24.52
C LYS A 339 -24.15 -27.95 24.41
N LEU A 340 -24.73 -29.00 23.82
CA LEU A 340 -26.17 -29.21 23.76
C LEU A 340 -26.75 -29.64 25.12
N SER A 341 -28.06 -29.49 25.28
CA SER A 341 -28.83 -30.08 26.38
C SER A 341 -28.91 -31.60 26.24
N GLU A 342 -29.06 -32.32 27.37
CA GLU A 342 -29.11 -33.79 27.42
C GLU A 342 -30.09 -34.42 26.43
N ASN A 343 -31.24 -33.77 26.23
CA ASN A 343 -32.18 -34.04 25.15
C ASN A 343 -32.08 -32.91 24.11
N PRO A 344 -31.32 -33.09 23.01
CA PRO A 344 -31.24 -32.10 21.93
C PRO A 344 -32.46 -32.16 21.02
N SER A 345 -32.80 -31.04 20.38
CA SER A 345 -33.90 -30.94 19.43
C SER A 345 -33.42 -30.95 17.98
N ARG A 346 -34.23 -31.50 17.06
CA ARG A 346 -33.94 -31.54 15.60
C ARG A 346 -33.43 -30.22 15.02
N ARG A 347 -33.95 -29.09 15.49
CA ARG A 347 -33.51 -27.73 15.14
C ARG A 347 -32.61 -27.16 16.23
N MET A 348 -31.53 -26.50 15.82
CA MET A 348 -30.57 -25.89 16.73
C MET A 348 -31.21 -24.82 17.62
N SER A 349 -30.99 -24.91 18.93
CA SER A 349 -31.44 -23.92 19.92
C SER A 349 -30.23 -23.21 20.57
N LEU A 350 -29.68 -22.22 19.88
CA LEU A 350 -28.61 -21.36 20.38
C LEU A 350 -29.18 -20.29 21.34
N GLY A 351 -29.44 -20.71 22.59
CA GLY A 351 -29.99 -19.84 23.64
C GLY A 351 -29.22 -18.52 23.82
N SER A 352 -29.93 -17.49 24.32
CA SER A 352 -29.46 -16.09 24.41
C SER A 352 -28.31 -15.84 25.39
N GLY A 353 -28.00 -16.80 26.27
CA GLY A 353 -26.85 -16.74 27.16
C GLY A 353 -25.51 -16.89 26.43
N ARG A 354 -24.46 -16.24 26.95
CA ARG A 354 -23.07 -16.42 26.52
C ARG A 354 -22.47 -17.64 27.24
N PRO A 355 -22.25 -18.80 26.58
CA PRO A 355 -21.48 -19.89 27.17
C PRO A 355 -20.00 -19.49 27.28
N ALA A 356 -19.23 -20.25 28.05
CA ALA A 356 -17.77 -20.14 28.07
C ALA A 356 -17.19 -20.25 26.64
N GLY A 357 -16.06 -19.60 26.38
CA GLY A 357 -15.39 -19.59 25.07
C GLY A 357 -16.00 -18.68 24.00
N ALA A 358 -17.33 -18.44 23.99
CA ALA A 358 -18.00 -17.71 22.90
C ALA A 358 -17.44 -16.28 22.70
N ARG A 359 -16.79 -16.04 21.56
CA ARG A 359 -16.20 -14.75 21.16
C ARG A 359 -17.21 -13.80 20.53
N ARG A 360 -16.93 -12.50 20.64
CA ARG A 360 -17.60 -11.34 20.04
C ARG A 360 -16.56 -10.50 19.33
N LEU A 361 -16.99 -9.63 18.42
CA LEU A 361 -16.08 -8.68 17.75
C LEU A 361 -15.28 -7.81 18.74
N ALA A 362 -15.81 -7.60 19.94
CA ALA A 362 -15.17 -6.86 21.03
C ALA A 362 -14.17 -7.66 21.90
N ASP A 363 -14.00 -8.98 21.69
CA ASP A 363 -12.94 -9.77 22.37
C ASP A 363 -11.62 -9.80 21.57
N PHE A 364 -11.59 -9.23 20.35
CA PHE A 364 -10.39 -9.13 19.49
C PHE A 364 -9.61 -7.84 19.81
N MET A 365 -8.91 -7.87 20.94
CA MET A 365 -8.15 -6.75 21.52
C MET A 365 -6.98 -6.29 20.65
N ASP A 366 -6.34 -7.19 19.92
CA ASP A 366 -5.23 -6.85 19.00
C ASP A 366 -5.73 -6.19 17.69
N GLY A 367 -7.05 -6.14 17.50
CA GLY A 367 -7.74 -5.52 16.37
C GLY A 367 -8.40 -6.55 15.45
N SER A 368 -9.66 -6.34 15.09
CA SER A 368 -10.39 -7.27 14.22
C SER A 368 -9.81 -7.37 12.79
N SER A 369 -9.12 -6.31 12.32
CA SER A 369 -8.36 -6.32 11.05
C SER A 369 -7.01 -7.04 11.13
N ASN A 370 -6.65 -7.54 12.31
CA ASN A 370 -5.34 -8.10 12.63
C ASN A 370 -5.41 -9.58 13.03
N THR A 371 -6.54 -10.05 13.56
CA THR A 371 -6.74 -11.48 13.85
C THR A 371 -7.37 -12.23 12.67
N LEU A 372 -6.77 -13.36 12.30
CA LEU A 372 -7.24 -14.35 11.33
C LEU A 372 -8.36 -15.22 11.92
N LEU A 373 -9.40 -15.48 11.14
CA LEU A 373 -10.48 -16.42 11.47
C LEU A 373 -10.44 -17.70 10.63
N VAL A 374 -10.44 -17.56 9.31
CA VAL A 374 -10.61 -18.66 8.33
C VAL A 374 -9.47 -18.62 7.32
N GLY A 375 -8.94 -19.78 6.94
CA GLY A 375 -7.95 -19.91 5.87
C GLY A 375 -8.15 -21.18 5.02
N SER A 376 -7.59 -21.18 3.81
CA SER A 376 -7.56 -22.36 2.93
C SER A 376 -6.80 -23.53 3.60
N VAL A 377 -7.29 -24.75 3.44
CA VAL A 377 -6.64 -26.01 3.84
C VAL A 377 -6.59 -27.00 2.68
N SER A 378 -5.62 -27.92 2.75
CA SER A 378 -5.29 -28.82 1.65
C SER A 378 -6.24 -30.02 1.57
N PRO A 379 -6.65 -30.48 0.37
CA PRO A 379 -7.57 -31.60 0.18
C PRO A 379 -7.10 -32.91 0.84
N GLU A 380 -5.80 -33.07 1.04
CA GLU A 380 -5.17 -34.18 1.74
C GLU A 380 -5.71 -34.36 3.17
N ARG A 381 -6.20 -33.29 3.83
CA ARG A 381 -6.84 -33.38 5.15
C ARG A 381 -8.22 -34.07 5.13
N LYS A 382 -8.86 -34.18 3.94
CA LYS A 382 -10.13 -34.90 3.70
C LYS A 382 -11.24 -34.61 4.74
N ILE A 383 -11.39 -33.35 5.14
CA ILE A 383 -12.36 -32.93 6.15
C ILE A 383 -13.78 -32.90 5.53
N PRO A 384 -14.73 -33.76 5.93
CA PRO A 384 -16.11 -33.69 5.46
C PRO A 384 -16.76 -32.38 5.90
N TRP A 385 -17.51 -31.71 5.01
CA TRP A 385 -17.93 -30.32 5.26
C TRP A 385 -18.83 -30.10 6.50
N MET A 386 -19.48 -31.15 7.02
CA MET A 386 -20.27 -31.10 8.26
C MET A 386 -19.48 -31.47 9.52
N LYS A 387 -18.29 -32.07 9.37
CA LYS A 387 -17.45 -32.54 10.49
C LYS A 387 -16.84 -31.34 11.23
N PRO A 388 -16.93 -31.28 12.57
CA PRO A 388 -16.24 -30.29 13.39
C PRO A 388 -14.74 -30.60 13.50
N GLU A 389 -14.03 -30.46 12.38
CA GLU A 389 -12.57 -30.57 12.28
C GLU A 389 -12.01 -29.35 11.53
N ASP A 390 -10.86 -28.86 12.01
CA ASP A 390 -10.30 -27.56 11.68
C ASP A 390 -8.76 -27.58 11.89
N VAL A 391 -8.07 -26.44 11.93
CA VAL A 391 -6.62 -26.36 12.22
C VAL A 391 -6.40 -26.13 13.71
N VAL A 392 -5.57 -26.94 14.37
CA VAL A 392 -5.28 -26.80 15.81
C VAL A 392 -4.15 -25.77 16.02
N PHE A 393 -4.36 -24.85 16.96
CA PHE A 393 -3.36 -23.86 17.38
C PHE A 393 -2.75 -24.23 18.73
N ASP A 394 -1.59 -24.87 18.67
CA ASP A 394 -0.80 -25.34 19.81
C ASP A 394 0.71 -25.30 19.50
N GLU A 395 1.52 -26.09 20.21
CA GLU A 395 2.96 -26.24 19.98
C GLU A 395 3.27 -26.88 18.60
N GLN A 396 2.39 -27.73 18.08
CA GLN A 396 2.53 -28.43 16.79
C GLN A 396 2.02 -27.60 15.59
N PHE A 397 1.43 -26.43 15.83
CA PHE A 397 0.99 -25.51 14.76
C PHE A 397 2.15 -25.16 13.81
N SER A 398 2.09 -25.73 12.60
CA SER A 398 3.19 -25.74 11.64
C SER A 398 3.19 -24.55 10.67
N GLY A 399 2.17 -23.68 10.72
CA GLY A 399 2.09 -22.45 9.96
C GLY A 399 1.42 -22.59 8.59
N LEU A 400 1.95 -21.90 7.58
CA LEU A 400 1.42 -21.80 6.22
C LEU A 400 2.27 -22.63 5.24
N GLY A 401 1.62 -23.32 4.31
CA GLY A 401 2.28 -24.21 3.33
C GLY A 401 2.73 -25.55 3.92
N LYS A 402 2.15 -26.00 5.05
CA LYS A 402 2.47 -27.26 5.73
C LYS A 402 1.23 -28.15 5.87
N GLU A 403 1.46 -29.47 5.89
CA GLU A 403 0.44 -30.52 5.88
C GLU A 403 -0.57 -30.44 7.04
N GLN A 404 -0.09 -30.07 8.24
CA GLN A 404 -0.93 -29.91 9.45
C GLN A 404 -1.36 -28.46 9.71
N GLY A 405 -1.09 -27.54 8.77
CA GLY A 405 -1.36 -26.11 8.92
C GLY A 405 -2.36 -25.58 7.90
N PHE A 406 -2.22 -24.31 7.54
CA PHE A 406 -2.95 -23.69 6.43
C PHE A 406 -2.23 -23.96 5.10
N ALA A 407 -2.98 -24.08 4.01
CA ALA A 407 -2.44 -24.36 2.68
C ALA A 407 -2.09 -23.07 1.91
N SER A 408 -1.04 -23.14 1.08
CA SER A 408 -0.61 -22.05 0.19
C SER A 408 -0.80 -22.33 -1.32
N PRO A 409 -1.99 -22.77 -1.77
CA PRO A 409 -2.16 -23.31 -3.12
C PRO A 409 -1.95 -22.28 -4.24
N TYR A 410 -2.07 -20.99 -3.96
CA TYR A 410 -1.98 -19.93 -4.96
C TYR A 410 -0.54 -19.54 -5.29
N LYS A 411 0.06 -20.26 -6.24
CA LYS A 411 1.42 -20.02 -6.73
C LYS A 411 1.50 -18.84 -7.71
N THR A 412 2.53 -18.00 -7.56
CA THR A 412 2.85 -16.87 -8.45
C THR A 412 4.36 -16.74 -8.64
N GLU A 413 4.79 -15.87 -9.57
CA GLU A 413 6.20 -15.48 -9.76
C GLU A 413 6.88 -14.92 -8.50
N LYS A 414 6.10 -14.51 -7.48
CA LYS A 414 6.61 -13.90 -6.25
C LYS A 414 6.59 -14.86 -5.05
N GLY A 415 6.24 -16.14 -5.23
CA GLY A 415 5.99 -17.12 -4.16
C GLY A 415 4.55 -17.65 -4.19
N SER A 416 4.21 -18.55 -3.28
CA SER A 416 2.83 -19.05 -3.11
C SER A 416 2.12 -18.32 -1.97
N GLY A 417 0.83 -18.60 -1.76
CA GLY A 417 0.08 -18.04 -0.64
C GLY A 417 -1.27 -18.70 -0.39
N GLY A 418 -1.75 -18.54 0.83
CA GLY A 418 -3.10 -18.94 1.27
C GLY A 418 -4.03 -17.73 1.29
N VAL A 419 -5.33 -17.96 1.09
CA VAL A 419 -6.36 -16.91 1.19
C VAL A 419 -6.97 -16.97 2.59
N PHE A 420 -7.13 -15.81 3.23
CA PHE A 420 -7.54 -15.71 4.62
C PHE A 420 -8.59 -14.63 4.87
N VAL A 421 -9.50 -14.91 5.82
CA VAL A 421 -10.49 -13.99 6.39
C VAL A 421 -10.01 -13.48 7.73
N PHE A 422 -10.04 -12.17 7.94
CA PHE A 422 -9.80 -11.52 9.23
C PHE A 422 -11.11 -11.31 10.00
N ALA A 423 -11.03 -11.05 11.30
CA ALA A 423 -12.22 -10.91 12.16
C ALA A 423 -13.11 -9.70 11.82
N ASP A 424 -12.59 -8.71 11.09
CA ASP A 424 -13.38 -7.61 10.50
C ASP A 424 -14.12 -8.01 9.20
N GLY A 425 -13.93 -9.24 8.71
CA GLY A 425 -14.49 -9.72 7.45
C GLY A 425 -13.66 -9.36 6.21
N SER A 426 -12.53 -8.66 6.37
CA SER A 426 -11.62 -8.40 5.26
C SER A 426 -10.89 -9.68 4.82
N VAL A 427 -10.55 -9.77 3.54
CA VAL A 427 -9.93 -10.95 2.93
C VAL A 427 -8.61 -10.57 2.29
N THR A 428 -7.54 -11.30 2.59
CA THR A 428 -6.18 -11.05 2.08
C THR A 428 -5.48 -12.37 1.77
N THR A 429 -4.68 -12.38 0.70
CA THR A 429 -3.80 -13.51 0.37
C THR A 429 -2.42 -13.29 0.99
N ILE A 430 -2.01 -14.18 1.88
CA ILE A 430 -0.75 -14.12 2.65
C ILE A 430 0.25 -15.10 2.01
N ARG A 431 1.50 -14.68 1.84
CA ARG A 431 2.57 -15.51 1.26
C ARG A 431 3.05 -16.59 2.24
N ASP A 432 3.53 -17.70 1.69
CA ASP A 432 4.10 -18.81 2.48
C ASP A 432 5.51 -18.58 3.03
N ASP A 433 6.13 -17.43 2.71
CA ASP A 433 7.33 -16.92 3.40
C ASP A 433 7.01 -15.96 4.56
N ILE A 434 5.78 -15.98 5.09
CA ILE A 434 5.45 -15.32 6.35
C ILE A 434 6.21 -15.96 7.52
N ASP A 435 6.80 -15.12 8.35
CA ASP A 435 7.42 -15.53 9.61
C ASP A 435 6.39 -16.25 10.52
N ILE A 436 6.82 -17.36 11.15
CA ILE A 436 5.90 -18.23 11.89
C ILE A 436 5.41 -17.58 13.20
N GLU A 437 6.22 -16.74 13.84
CA GLU A 437 5.78 -15.99 15.03
C GLU A 437 4.83 -14.86 14.65
N LEU A 438 5.07 -14.17 13.53
CA LEU A 438 4.11 -13.23 12.95
C LEU A 438 2.77 -13.92 12.64
N LEU A 439 2.79 -15.12 12.04
CA LEU A 439 1.58 -15.89 11.77
C LEU A 439 0.90 -16.41 13.06
N ARG A 440 1.66 -16.78 14.10
CA ARG A 440 1.11 -17.16 15.41
C ARG A 440 0.41 -15.97 16.08
N ASN A 441 1.01 -14.77 16.05
CA ASN A 441 0.40 -13.56 16.59
C ASN A 441 -0.88 -13.19 15.82
N LEU A 442 -0.87 -13.29 14.49
CA LEU A 442 -2.06 -13.08 13.65
C LEU A 442 -3.22 -14.06 13.95
N VAL A 443 -3.01 -15.17 14.66
CA VAL A 443 -4.07 -16.14 15.05
C VAL A 443 -4.63 -15.86 16.47
N GLN A 444 -3.95 -15.05 17.28
CA GLN A 444 -4.40 -14.68 18.62
C GLN A 444 -5.34 -13.47 18.61
N ILE A 445 -6.09 -13.30 19.71
CA ILE A 445 -7.07 -12.21 19.88
C ILE A 445 -6.62 -11.11 20.86
N ALA A 446 -5.66 -11.40 21.74
CA ALA A 446 -5.26 -10.50 22.83
C ALA A 446 -3.84 -10.81 23.37
N ASP A 447 -2.84 -10.95 22.50
CA ASP A 447 -1.45 -11.14 22.89
C ASP A 447 -0.66 -9.83 23.08
N GLY A 448 -1.15 -8.71 22.54
CA GLY A 448 -0.53 -7.39 22.64
C GLY A 448 0.80 -7.24 21.88
N GLN A 449 1.14 -8.19 21.01
CA GLN A 449 2.38 -8.19 20.25
C GLN A 449 2.37 -7.19 19.08
N ARG A 450 3.56 -6.85 18.59
CA ARG A 450 3.70 -6.02 17.39
C ARG A 450 3.62 -6.87 16.13
N ILE A 451 2.48 -6.82 15.47
CA ILE A 451 2.31 -7.30 14.10
C ILE A 451 3.16 -6.42 13.16
N GLY A 452 4.05 -7.04 12.41
CA GLY A 452 4.91 -6.41 11.41
C GLY A 452 4.26 -6.32 10.03
N ASP A 453 5.06 -5.99 9.01
CA ASP A 453 4.59 -5.95 7.62
C ASP A 453 4.22 -7.36 7.12
N ILE A 454 2.91 -7.64 7.00
CA ILE A 454 2.39 -8.92 6.49
C ILE A 454 2.79 -9.07 5.00
N PRO A 455 3.50 -10.15 4.60
CA PRO A 455 3.90 -10.35 3.22
C PRO A 455 2.70 -10.77 2.36
N ARG A 456 2.06 -9.79 1.71
CA ARG A 456 0.86 -10.01 0.88
C ARG A 456 1.21 -10.51 -0.52
N LEU A 457 0.47 -11.50 -1.00
CA LEU A 457 0.53 -11.98 -2.37
C LEU A 457 -0.27 -11.04 -3.29
N GLN A 458 0.39 -10.40 -4.25
CA GLN A 458 -0.28 -9.49 -5.18
C GLN A 458 -0.85 -10.26 -6.38
N PRO A 459 -2.16 -10.15 -6.70
CA PRO A 459 -2.72 -10.76 -7.89
C PRO A 459 -2.18 -10.09 -9.16
N VAL A 460 -2.00 -10.88 -10.23
CA VAL A 460 -1.48 -10.42 -11.52
C VAL A 460 -2.46 -9.43 -12.15
N ARG A 461 -2.06 -8.15 -12.24
CA ARG A 461 -2.87 -7.11 -12.91
C ARG A 461 -2.82 -7.28 -14.42
N ARG A 462 -3.93 -7.71 -15.02
CA ARG A 462 -4.16 -7.56 -16.47
C ARG A 462 -4.29 -6.07 -16.82
N SER A 463 -3.60 -5.63 -17.87
CA SER A 463 -4.05 -4.51 -18.70
C SER A 463 -5.24 -4.98 -19.57
N ARG A 464 -6.20 -4.10 -19.85
CA ARG A 464 -7.18 -4.35 -20.93
C ARG A 464 -6.54 -4.03 -22.28
N SER A 465 -6.55 -5.01 -23.16
CA SER A 465 -6.58 -4.86 -24.62
C SER A 465 -7.59 -5.88 -25.15
N GLU A 466 -8.27 -5.57 -26.26
CA GLU A 466 -9.28 -6.46 -26.82
C GLU A 466 -8.64 -7.71 -27.46
N GLN A 467 -9.39 -8.82 -27.53
CA GLN A 467 -9.98 -9.25 -28.81
C GLN A 467 -10.96 -10.44 -28.65
N VAL A 468 -12.04 -10.34 -29.43
CA VAL A 468 -12.78 -11.38 -30.17
C VAL A 468 -12.84 -12.81 -29.61
N LEU A 469 -14.07 -13.27 -29.32
CA LEU A 469 -14.43 -14.69 -29.31
C LEU A 469 -14.85 -15.11 -30.72
N VAL A 470 -14.15 -16.07 -31.34
CA VAL A 470 -14.61 -16.72 -32.58
C VAL A 470 -15.38 -17.98 -32.24
N LEU A 471 -16.66 -18.05 -32.59
CA LEU A 471 -17.50 -19.24 -32.44
C LEU A 471 -17.59 -20.01 -33.77
N THR A 472 -16.94 -21.16 -33.83
CA THR A 472 -17.07 -22.10 -34.95
C THR A 472 -18.36 -22.91 -34.80
N ILE A 473 -19.32 -22.72 -35.72
CA ILE A 473 -20.57 -23.50 -35.75
C ILE A 473 -20.27 -24.89 -36.35
N PRO A 474 -20.64 -26.00 -35.67
CA PRO A 474 -20.53 -27.33 -36.25
C PRO A 474 -21.42 -27.49 -37.49
N ARG A 475 -20.87 -28.09 -38.55
CA ARG A 475 -21.65 -28.64 -39.67
C ARG A 475 -21.91 -30.12 -39.41
N ASP A 476 -22.99 -30.64 -39.99
CA ASP A 476 -23.24 -32.09 -39.99
C ASP A 476 -22.28 -32.85 -40.93
N LYS A 477 -22.40 -34.18 -40.98
CA LYS A 477 -21.58 -35.05 -41.84
C LYS A 477 -21.87 -34.89 -43.35
N ALA A 478 -22.82 -34.03 -43.74
CA ALA A 478 -23.10 -33.66 -45.14
C ALA A 478 -22.66 -32.22 -45.47
N GLY A 479 -22.17 -31.45 -44.49
CA GLY A 479 -21.60 -30.12 -44.69
C GLY A 479 -22.60 -28.95 -44.60
N ALA A 480 -23.82 -29.18 -44.12
CA ALA A 480 -24.84 -28.14 -43.96
C ALA A 480 -24.86 -27.55 -42.53
N PRO A 481 -25.25 -26.26 -42.35
CA PRO A 481 -25.52 -25.70 -41.03
C PRO A 481 -26.91 -26.13 -40.54
N ALA A 482 -26.96 -26.85 -39.41
CA ALA A 482 -28.22 -27.35 -38.85
C ALA A 482 -29.10 -26.21 -38.31
N LYS A 483 -30.39 -26.20 -38.69
CA LYS A 483 -31.42 -25.38 -38.03
C LYS A 483 -31.89 -26.08 -36.76
N LEU A 484 -32.04 -25.32 -35.68
CA LEU A 484 -32.80 -25.71 -34.48
C LEU A 484 -34.01 -24.78 -34.35
N THR A 485 -35.17 -25.35 -34.03
CA THR A 485 -36.45 -24.64 -33.87
C THR A 485 -36.98 -24.80 -32.44
N ILE A 486 -37.83 -23.86 -32.00
CA ILE A 486 -38.20 -23.69 -30.58
C ILE A 486 -39.37 -24.62 -30.18
N GLU A 487 -39.28 -25.90 -30.54
CA GLU A 487 -40.34 -26.90 -30.31
C GLU A 487 -39.86 -28.14 -29.52
N ASP A 488 -38.55 -28.46 -29.55
CA ASP A 488 -37.99 -29.65 -28.88
C ASP A 488 -37.79 -29.54 -27.35
N LEU A 489 -38.15 -28.41 -26.73
CA LEU A 489 -37.92 -28.15 -25.30
C LEU A 489 -39.22 -28.02 -24.49
N ARG A 490 -40.06 -29.06 -24.53
CA ARG A 490 -41.20 -29.23 -23.61
C ARG A 490 -41.21 -30.62 -22.94
N PRO A 491 -41.01 -30.71 -21.61
CA PRO A 491 -41.53 -31.80 -20.81
C PRO A 491 -43.07 -31.84 -20.86
N LYS A 492 -43.67 -33.02 -20.66
CA LYS A 492 -45.12 -33.23 -20.62
C LYS A 492 -45.65 -33.27 -19.18
N GLU A 493 -46.95 -33.05 -19.00
CA GLU A 493 -47.63 -33.03 -17.70
C GLU A 493 -47.95 -34.44 -17.16
N GLU A 494 -47.67 -34.64 -15.86
CA GLU A 494 -48.35 -35.49 -14.85
C GLU A 494 -48.69 -36.98 -15.20
N VAL A 495 -49.21 -37.88 -14.34
CA VAL A 495 -49.97 -37.84 -13.05
C VAL A 495 -49.73 -39.18 -12.29
N PRO A 496 -50.36 -39.50 -11.13
CA PRO A 496 -50.30 -38.90 -9.79
C PRO A 496 -49.68 -39.84 -8.70
N GLY A 497 -49.52 -39.33 -7.47
CA GLY A 497 -50.05 -40.05 -6.29
C GLY A 497 -49.10 -40.61 -5.23
N THR A 498 -48.83 -39.82 -4.17
CA THR A 498 -49.11 -40.15 -2.75
C THR A 498 -48.58 -39.02 -1.85
N ALA A 499 -49.39 -38.55 -0.89
CA ALA A 499 -49.04 -37.42 -0.02
C ALA A 499 -48.88 -37.85 1.44
N PRO A 500 -47.73 -37.57 2.09
CA PRO A 500 -47.59 -37.60 3.54
C PRO A 500 -47.62 -36.17 4.13
N ALA A 501 -48.63 -35.91 4.96
CA ALA A 501 -48.75 -34.81 5.93
C ALA A 501 -48.05 -33.46 5.64
N THR A 502 -48.85 -32.44 5.30
CA THR A 502 -48.43 -31.03 5.34
C THR A 502 -47.88 -30.65 6.72
N PRO A 503 -46.63 -30.16 6.85
CA PRO A 503 -46.22 -29.47 8.06
C PRO A 503 -47.05 -28.18 8.22
N SER A 504 -47.35 -27.81 9.45
CA SER A 504 -48.15 -26.61 9.74
C SER A 504 -47.52 -25.35 9.13
N ALA A 505 -48.38 -24.51 8.52
CA ALA A 505 -47.93 -23.27 7.91
C ALA A 505 -47.17 -22.40 8.93
N PRO A 506 -46.07 -21.75 8.53
CA PRO A 506 -45.34 -20.82 9.40
C PRO A 506 -46.26 -19.71 9.91
N SER A 507 -45.98 -19.21 11.12
CA SER A 507 -46.72 -18.08 11.65
C SER A 507 -46.41 -16.81 10.83
N PRO A 508 -47.36 -15.88 10.64
CA PRO A 508 -47.14 -14.68 9.83
C PRO A 508 -45.91 -13.83 10.25
N ALA A 509 -45.55 -13.87 11.54
CA ALA A 509 -44.36 -13.20 12.06
C ALA A 509 -43.03 -13.89 11.65
N ALA A 510 -43.03 -15.23 11.51
CA ALA A 510 -41.87 -15.97 11.00
C ALA A 510 -41.66 -15.70 9.51
N ASP A 511 -42.74 -15.62 8.74
CA ASP A 511 -42.70 -15.25 7.33
C ASP A 511 -42.25 -13.80 7.12
N GLU A 512 -42.73 -12.86 7.94
CA GLU A 512 -42.21 -11.49 7.89
C GLU A 512 -40.72 -11.45 8.23
N ALA A 513 -40.27 -12.18 9.27
CA ALA A 513 -38.85 -12.25 9.63
C ALA A 513 -37.99 -12.84 8.50
N ALA A 514 -38.44 -13.90 7.82
CA ALA A 514 -37.74 -14.47 6.66
C ALA A 514 -37.59 -13.47 5.52
N ARG A 515 -38.67 -12.73 5.19
CA ARG A 515 -38.63 -11.68 4.16
C ARG A 515 -37.73 -10.50 4.57
N ASN A 516 -37.73 -10.08 5.84
CA ASN A 516 -36.82 -9.03 6.34
C ASN A 516 -35.33 -9.43 6.14
N ILE A 517 -34.99 -10.69 6.42
CA ILE A 517 -33.63 -11.23 6.21
C ILE A 517 -33.27 -11.22 4.72
N GLN A 518 -34.17 -11.67 3.85
CA GLN A 518 -33.93 -11.72 2.41
C GLN A 518 -33.74 -10.33 1.79
N SER A 519 -34.56 -9.33 2.16
CA SER A 519 -34.34 -7.92 1.76
C SER A 519 -32.97 -7.39 2.20
N THR A 520 -32.62 -7.65 3.46
CA THR A 520 -31.31 -7.27 4.03
C THR A 520 -30.15 -7.92 3.25
N ASN A 521 -30.29 -9.18 2.85
CA ASN A 521 -29.27 -9.91 2.08
C ASN A 521 -29.15 -9.39 0.64
N ASN A 522 -30.26 -9.10 -0.05
CA ASN A 522 -30.22 -8.50 -1.39
C ASN A 522 -29.49 -7.15 -1.37
N LEU A 523 -29.81 -6.27 -0.41
CA LEU A 523 -29.11 -4.99 -0.24
C LEU A 523 -27.61 -5.17 0.09
N LYS A 524 -27.25 -6.10 0.98
CA LYS A 524 -25.84 -6.44 1.27
C LYS A 524 -25.10 -6.93 0.02
N ARG A 525 -25.75 -7.78 -0.80
CA ARG A 525 -25.20 -8.24 -2.09
C ARG A 525 -25.03 -7.10 -3.09
N PHE A 526 -25.94 -6.12 -3.16
CA PHE A 526 -25.75 -4.92 -3.98
C PHE A 526 -24.60 -4.04 -3.48
N GLY A 527 -24.46 -3.85 -2.17
CA GLY A 527 -23.30 -3.17 -1.58
C GLY A 527 -21.98 -3.83 -2.00
N VAL A 528 -21.87 -5.16 -1.83
CA VAL A 528 -20.70 -5.95 -2.27
C VAL A 528 -20.47 -5.86 -3.78
N ALA A 529 -21.53 -5.93 -4.60
CA ALA A 529 -21.41 -5.81 -6.06
C ALA A 529 -20.92 -4.42 -6.50
N ILE A 530 -21.41 -3.36 -5.86
CA ILE A 530 -20.99 -1.98 -6.10
C ILE A 530 -19.55 -1.74 -5.60
N HIS A 531 -19.15 -2.32 -4.47
CA HIS A 531 -17.74 -2.29 -4.03
C HIS A 531 -16.82 -3.07 -4.97
N ASN A 532 -17.21 -4.25 -5.45
CA ASN A 532 -16.43 -4.99 -6.45
C ASN A 532 -16.35 -4.24 -7.80
N TYR A 533 -17.42 -3.54 -8.21
CA TYR A 533 -17.39 -2.59 -9.35
C TYR A 533 -16.40 -1.45 -9.08
N HIS A 534 -16.44 -0.86 -7.88
CA HIS A 534 -15.52 0.19 -7.45
C HIS A 534 -14.06 -0.27 -7.41
N ASP A 535 -13.76 -1.49 -7.00
CA ASP A 535 -12.40 -2.05 -7.00
C ASP A 535 -11.85 -2.23 -8.42
N VAL A 536 -12.70 -2.55 -9.40
CA VAL A 536 -12.32 -2.69 -10.81
C VAL A 536 -12.23 -1.34 -11.54
N TYR A 537 -13.14 -0.41 -11.27
CA TYR A 537 -13.27 0.84 -12.03
C TYR A 537 -12.83 2.12 -11.29
N THR A 538 -12.43 2.00 -10.02
CA THR A 538 -12.01 3.08 -9.09
C THR A 538 -13.08 4.15 -8.83
N ARG A 539 -14.36 3.78 -8.99
CA ARG A 539 -15.56 4.62 -8.81
C ARG A 539 -16.80 3.74 -8.69
N PHE A 540 -17.85 4.23 -8.05
CA PHE A 540 -19.16 3.60 -8.09
C PHE A 540 -19.71 3.59 -9.53
N PRO A 541 -20.63 2.67 -9.89
CA PRO A 541 -21.27 2.73 -11.19
C PRO A 541 -22.04 4.06 -11.32
N PRO A 542 -21.94 4.76 -12.47
CA PRO A 542 -22.81 5.90 -12.74
C PRO A 542 -24.26 5.42 -12.76
N SER A 543 -25.24 6.30 -12.51
CA SER A 543 -26.67 5.93 -12.53
C SER A 543 -27.07 5.22 -13.83
N TYR A 544 -26.37 5.57 -14.92
CA TYR A 544 -26.53 4.93 -16.22
C TYR A 544 -25.26 5.01 -17.09
N SER A 545 -25.14 4.08 -18.04
CA SER A 545 -24.24 4.24 -19.19
C SER A 545 -24.78 5.28 -20.18
N THR A 546 -23.90 5.82 -21.04
CA THR A 546 -24.28 6.76 -22.10
C THR A 546 -23.71 6.37 -23.45
N ASP A 547 -24.32 6.89 -24.52
CA ASP A 547 -23.69 6.92 -25.84
C ASP A 547 -22.58 8.01 -25.92
N LYS A 548 -22.09 8.25 -27.13
CA LYS A 548 -21.03 9.23 -27.43
C LYS A 548 -21.46 10.68 -27.22
N ASP A 549 -22.76 10.95 -27.33
CA ASP A 549 -23.35 12.28 -27.24
C ASP A 549 -23.88 12.59 -25.82
N GLY A 550 -23.70 11.65 -24.89
CA GLY A 550 -24.11 11.79 -23.49
C GLY A 550 -25.58 11.47 -23.23
N LYS A 551 -26.26 10.74 -24.13
CA LYS A 551 -27.64 10.29 -23.91
C LYS A 551 -27.68 9.08 -22.97
N PRO A 552 -28.59 9.00 -21.98
CA PRO A 552 -28.73 7.82 -21.11
C PRO A 552 -29.09 6.55 -21.90
N LEU A 553 -28.43 5.43 -21.58
CA LEU A 553 -28.68 4.12 -22.19
C LEU A 553 -29.25 3.10 -21.19
N LEU A 554 -28.41 2.52 -20.32
CA LEU A 554 -28.75 1.42 -19.41
C LEU A 554 -28.43 1.76 -17.96
N SER A 555 -29.28 1.34 -17.02
CA SER A 555 -29.11 1.54 -15.58
C SER A 555 -27.81 0.95 -15.01
N TRP A 556 -27.31 1.53 -13.91
CA TRP A 556 -26.28 0.94 -13.04
C TRP A 556 -26.56 -0.52 -12.69
N ARG A 557 -27.83 -0.90 -12.58
CA ARG A 557 -28.30 -2.28 -12.30
C ARG A 557 -27.83 -3.27 -13.35
N VAL A 558 -27.78 -2.86 -14.62
CA VAL A 558 -27.21 -3.67 -15.71
C VAL A 558 -25.69 -3.72 -15.59
N LEU A 559 -25.05 -2.60 -15.27
CA LEU A 559 -23.58 -2.50 -15.12
C LEU A 559 -23.02 -3.35 -13.96
N VAL A 560 -23.83 -3.69 -12.94
CA VAL A 560 -23.44 -4.56 -11.83
C VAL A 560 -23.76 -6.06 -12.06
N LEU A 561 -24.41 -6.46 -13.16
CA LEU A 561 -24.76 -7.87 -13.43
C LEU A 561 -23.56 -8.85 -13.31
N PRO A 562 -22.36 -8.57 -13.85
CA PRO A 562 -21.17 -9.42 -13.66
C PRO A 562 -20.80 -9.66 -12.18
N TYR A 563 -21.14 -8.71 -11.31
CA TYR A 563 -20.79 -8.69 -9.88
C TYR A 563 -21.89 -9.25 -8.97
N VAL A 564 -23.06 -9.56 -9.53
CA VAL A 564 -24.13 -10.36 -8.90
C VAL A 564 -24.32 -11.71 -9.62
N GLU A 565 -23.26 -12.24 -10.23
CA GLU A 565 -23.20 -13.58 -10.85
C GLU A 565 -24.10 -13.75 -12.09
N GLN A 566 -24.46 -12.65 -12.77
CA GLN A 566 -25.37 -12.62 -13.93
C GLN A 566 -24.65 -12.30 -15.26
N GLN A 567 -23.41 -12.78 -15.45
CA GLN A 567 -22.61 -12.55 -16.65
C GLN A 567 -23.35 -12.96 -17.94
N THR A 568 -23.95 -14.16 -17.96
CA THR A 568 -24.70 -14.67 -19.13
C THR A 568 -25.90 -13.80 -19.52
N LEU A 569 -26.47 -13.02 -18.58
CA LEU A 569 -27.52 -12.05 -18.87
C LEU A 569 -26.92 -10.70 -19.32
N TYR A 570 -25.82 -10.27 -18.71
CA TYR A 570 -25.07 -9.08 -19.13
C TYR A 570 -24.65 -9.17 -20.61
N ASP A 571 -24.11 -10.31 -21.03
CA ASP A 571 -23.63 -10.56 -22.40
C ASP A 571 -24.77 -10.59 -23.45
N GLN A 572 -26.04 -10.60 -23.02
CA GLN A 572 -27.19 -10.45 -23.91
C GLN A 572 -27.56 -8.98 -24.18
N PHE A 573 -27.14 -8.03 -23.34
CA PHE A 573 -27.44 -6.61 -23.53
C PHE A 573 -26.58 -5.97 -24.61
N ARG A 574 -27.20 -5.15 -25.47
CA ARG A 574 -26.47 -4.23 -26.35
C ARG A 574 -26.15 -2.97 -25.57
N LEU A 575 -24.91 -2.87 -25.12
CA LEU A 575 -24.44 -1.83 -24.18
C LEU A 575 -24.38 -0.42 -24.79
N ASP A 576 -24.45 -0.35 -26.13
CA ASP A 576 -24.51 0.82 -26.99
C ASP A 576 -25.95 1.23 -27.39
N GLU A 577 -26.95 0.39 -27.10
CA GLU A 577 -28.37 0.70 -27.30
C GLU A 577 -29.05 1.08 -25.97
N PRO A 578 -30.12 1.90 -25.98
CA PRO A 578 -30.85 2.25 -24.76
C PRO A 578 -31.68 1.08 -24.22
N TRP A 579 -32.09 1.19 -22.96
CA TRP A 579 -32.91 0.19 -22.24
C TRP A 579 -34.24 -0.18 -22.91
N ASP A 580 -34.80 0.73 -23.71
CA ASP A 580 -36.07 0.59 -24.43
C ASP A 580 -35.91 0.28 -25.93
N SER A 581 -34.68 0.02 -26.39
CA SER A 581 -34.44 -0.49 -27.74
C SER A 581 -35.21 -1.78 -27.98
N LYS A 582 -35.50 -2.10 -29.26
CA LYS A 582 -36.21 -3.34 -29.60
C LYS A 582 -35.56 -4.58 -28.99
N HIS A 583 -34.23 -4.64 -28.96
CA HIS A 583 -33.47 -5.77 -28.40
C HIS A 583 -33.43 -5.72 -26.86
N ASN A 584 -33.00 -4.61 -26.27
CA ASN A 584 -32.82 -4.52 -24.81
C ASN A 584 -34.15 -4.60 -24.03
N LYS A 585 -35.25 -4.15 -24.64
CA LYS A 585 -36.60 -4.20 -24.03
C LYS A 585 -37.10 -5.62 -23.82
N GLU A 586 -36.72 -6.58 -24.67
CA GLU A 586 -37.06 -8.00 -24.50
C GLU A 586 -36.37 -8.63 -23.28
N LEU A 587 -35.25 -8.06 -22.82
CA LEU A 587 -34.51 -8.54 -21.65
C LEU A 587 -35.09 -8.07 -20.31
N ILE A 588 -36.04 -7.11 -20.31
CA ILE A 588 -36.70 -6.62 -19.09
C ILE A 588 -37.35 -7.77 -18.32
N ALA A 589 -38.00 -8.70 -19.05
CA ALA A 589 -38.66 -9.87 -18.47
C ALA A 589 -37.69 -10.88 -17.81
N LYS A 590 -36.39 -10.81 -18.12
CA LYS A 590 -35.34 -11.68 -17.56
C LYS A 590 -34.72 -11.11 -16.26
N MET A 591 -35.44 -10.24 -15.55
CA MET A 591 -34.96 -9.58 -14.33
C MET A 591 -34.49 -10.60 -13.28
N PRO A 592 -33.22 -10.58 -12.86
CA PRO A 592 -32.73 -11.47 -11.80
C PRO A 592 -33.48 -11.25 -10.48
N SER A 593 -33.82 -12.33 -9.78
CA SER A 593 -34.66 -12.32 -8.58
C SER A 593 -34.14 -11.42 -7.46
N ILE A 594 -32.82 -11.23 -7.36
CA ILE A 594 -32.17 -10.30 -6.42
C ILE A 594 -32.66 -8.85 -6.56
N PHE A 595 -33.09 -8.42 -7.75
CA PHE A 595 -33.64 -7.07 -7.99
C PHE A 595 -35.10 -6.93 -7.53
N ARG A 596 -35.76 -7.98 -7.03
CA ARG A 596 -37.10 -7.90 -6.44
C ARG A 596 -37.04 -8.03 -4.91
N PRO A 597 -37.55 -7.06 -4.13
CA PRO A 597 -37.75 -7.25 -2.71
C PRO A 597 -38.82 -8.33 -2.45
N PRO A 598 -38.68 -9.15 -1.40
CA PRO A 598 -39.59 -10.26 -1.12
C PRO A 598 -41.01 -9.83 -0.71
N ASN A 599 -41.21 -8.56 -0.33
CA ASN A 599 -42.55 -7.98 -0.09
C ASN A 599 -43.19 -7.36 -1.35
N SER A 600 -42.43 -7.15 -2.44
CA SER A 600 -42.90 -6.34 -3.57
C SER A 600 -44.01 -7.01 -4.38
N LYS A 601 -45.05 -6.22 -4.66
CA LYS A 601 -46.17 -6.51 -5.56
C LYS A 601 -46.08 -5.77 -6.89
N ALA A 602 -45.03 -4.97 -7.12
CA ALA A 602 -44.80 -4.28 -8.39
C ALA A 602 -44.77 -5.25 -9.59
N GLU A 603 -45.05 -4.76 -10.78
CA GLU A 603 -45.12 -5.57 -12.00
C GLU A 603 -43.79 -6.31 -12.29
N LEU A 604 -43.85 -7.43 -13.02
CA LEU A 604 -42.65 -8.17 -13.40
C LEU A 604 -41.76 -7.31 -14.31
N GLY A 605 -40.45 -7.28 -14.02
CA GLY A 605 -39.51 -6.36 -14.67
C GLY A 605 -39.38 -4.98 -14.00
N LYS A 606 -40.15 -4.70 -12.93
CA LYS A 606 -39.92 -3.54 -12.05
C LYS A 606 -39.14 -3.92 -10.78
N THR A 607 -38.36 -2.97 -10.28
CA THR A 607 -37.54 -3.07 -9.07
C THR A 607 -37.77 -1.87 -8.16
N ASN A 608 -37.73 -2.12 -6.85
CA ASN A 608 -37.77 -1.10 -5.81
C ASN A 608 -36.37 -0.73 -5.29
N TYR A 609 -35.30 -1.41 -5.72
CA TYR A 609 -33.95 -1.10 -5.26
C TYR A 609 -33.41 0.08 -6.06
N LEU A 610 -33.53 1.28 -5.49
CA LEU A 610 -33.24 2.55 -6.16
C LEU A 610 -31.98 3.20 -5.57
N GLY A 611 -31.07 3.62 -6.44
CA GLY A 611 -29.91 4.40 -6.06
C GLY A 611 -30.30 5.82 -5.64
N VAL A 612 -29.69 6.37 -4.59
CA VAL A 612 -29.94 7.74 -4.14
C VAL A 612 -29.32 8.73 -5.12
N SER A 613 -30.18 9.42 -5.86
CA SER A 613 -29.84 10.23 -7.03
C SER A 613 -30.07 11.73 -6.82
N GLY A 614 -29.36 12.53 -7.62
CA GLY A 614 -29.32 13.98 -7.53
C GLY A 614 -27.89 14.51 -7.31
N PRO A 615 -27.64 15.83 -7.41
CA PRO A 615 -26.28 16.38 -7.50
C PRO A 615 -25.33 16.01 -6.36
N GLN A 616 -25.87 15.75 -5.16
CA GLN A 616 -25.12 15.33 -3.96
C GLN A 616 -25.39 13.87 -3.52
N GLY A 617 -26.21 13.10 -4.24
CA GLY A 617 -26.41 11.67 -3.96
C GLY A 617 -25.21 10.82 -4.42
N ILE A 618 -25.23 9.51 -4.15
CA ILE A 618 -24.21 8.58 -4.69
C ILE A 618 -24.37 8.37 -6.21
N PHE A 619 -25.59 8.57 -6.73
CA PHE A 619 -25.96 8.38 -8.13
C PHE A 619 -26.35 9.71 -8.84
N PRO A 620 -25.41 10.67 -9.05
CA PRO A 620 -25.69 11.98 -9.64
C PRO A 620 -25.91 11.98 -11.17
N GLY A 621 -26.24 10.84 -11.78
CA GLY A 621 -26.36 10.68 -13.24
C GLY A 621 -25.05 10.21 -13.86
N GLN A 622 -24.47 11.04 -14.72
CA GLN A 622 -23.22 10.75 -15.46
C GLN A 622 -21.95 11.01 -14.63
N ASP A 623 -22.07 11.78 -13.54
CA ASP A 623 -20.95 12.20 -12.72
C ASP A 623 -20.32 11.03 -11.95
N LYS A 624 -18.99 11.03 -11.91
CA LYS A 624 -18.18 9.87 -11.52
C LYS A 624 -17.80 9.93 -10.04
N VAL A 625 -18.70 9.50 -9.16
CA VAL A 625 -18.47 9.41 -7.71
C VAL A 625 -17.56 8.22 -7.38
N ALA A 626 -16.49 8.45 -6.62
CA ALA A 626 -15.69 7.42 -5.97
C ALA A 626 -15.89 7.47 -4.44
N ILE A 627 -15.50 6.42 -3.72
CA ILE A 627 -15.71 6.31 -2.27
C ILE A 627 -15.06 7.46 -1.46
N ARG A 628 -14.01 8.09 -2.00
CA ARG A 628 -13.35 9.27 -1.41
C ARG A 628 -14.23 10.54 -1.44
N ASP A 629 -15.19 10.59 -2.37
CA ASP A 629 -16.01 11.77 -2.67
C ASP A 629 -17.26 11.81 -1.75
N VAL A 630 -17.31 10.90 -0.77
CA VAL A 630 -18.33 10.72 0.27
C VAL A 630 -17.77 11.23 1.61
N THR A 631 -17.63 12.55 1.72
CA THR A 631 -16.98 13.23 2.85
C THR A 631 -17.80 13.23 4.13
N ASP A 632 -19.13 13.05 4.04
CA ASP A 632 -20.02 12.96 5.21
C ASP A 632 -19.85 11.63 5.98
N GLY A 633 -19.20 10.64 5.35
CA GLY A 633 -18.83 9.35 5.94
C GLY A 633 -19.61 8.19 5.34
N THR A 634 -18.91 7.12 4.95
CA THR A 634 -19.51 6.00 4.21
C THR A 634 -20.61 5.26 4.99
N SER A 635 -20.53 5.22 6.31
CA SER A 635 -21.54 4.66 7.21
C SER A 635 -22.72 5.60 7.51
N MET A 636 -22.66 6.86 7.03
CA MET A 636 -23.68 7.90 7.23
C MET A 636 -24.37 8.31 5.92
N THR A 637 -23.76 8.11 4.75
CA THR A 637 -24.42 8.32 3.45
C THR A 637 -25.09 7.04 2.95
N VAL A 638 -26.39 7.12 2.67
CA VAL A 638 -27.19 6.08 2.03
C VAL A 638 -26.94 6.06 0.52
N MET A 639 -26.71 4.86 -0.01
CA MET A 639 -26.41 4.58 -1.42
C MET A 639 -27.63 4.01 -2.15
N ILE A 640 -28.33 3.04 -1.56
CA ILE A 640 -29.56 2.43 -2.12
C ILE A 640 -30.67 2.48 -1.08
N VAL A 641 -31.90 2.76 -1.53
CA VAL A 641 -33.14 2.61 -0.75
C VAL A 641 -34.02 1.51 -1.33
N GLU A 642 -34.81 0.88 -0.48
CA GLU A 642 -36.03 0.18 -0.90
C GLU A 642 -37.17 1.19 -1.03
N ALA A 643 -37.66 1.35 -2.26
CA ALA A 643 -38.77 2.22 -2.61
C ALA A 643 -40.14 1.53 -2.46
N SER A 644 -41.22 2.33 -2.47
CA SER A 644 -42.59 1.82 -2.52
C SER A 644 -42.89 1.14 -3.86
N ASP A 645 -43.93 0.30 -3.95
CA ASP A 645 -44.29 -0.38 -5.20
C ASP A 645 -44.84 0.60 -6.27
N GLU A 646 -45.43 1.70 -5.84
CA GLU A 646 -45.84 2.83 -6.70
C GLU A 646 -44.63 3.59 -7.27
N SER A 647 -43.49 3.49 -6.60
CA SER A 647 -42.22 4.11 -6.97
C SER A 647 -41.27 3.16 -7.70
N ALA A 648 -41.69 1.91 -7.95
CA ALA A 648 -40.85 0.89 -8.57
C ALA A 648 -40.62 1.15 -10.07
N VAL A 649 -39.35 1.15 -10.47
CA VAL A 649 -38.91 1.50 -11.84
C VAL A 649 -38.59 0.23 -12.65
N ILE A 650 -38.61 0.31 -13.98
CA ILE A 650 -38.13 -0.79 -14.83
C ILE A 650 -36.63 -0.98 -14.58
N TRP A 651 -36.18 -2.20 -14.26
CA TRP A 651 -34.83 -2.41 -13.73
C TRP A 651 -33.68 -2.09 -14.70
N THR A 652 -33.93 -2.14 -16.02
CA THR A 652 -32.96 -1.73 -17.04
C THR A 652 -32.94 -0.22 -17.27
N LYS A 653 -34.01 0.49 -16.90
CA LYS A 653 -34.23 1.91 -17.17
C LYS A 653 -33.31 2.78 -16.30
N PRO A 654 -32.72 3.87 -16.83
CA PRO A 654 -31.87 4.81 -16.09
C PRO A 654 -32.63 5.69 -15.07
N ASP A 655 -33.68 5.17 -14.44
CA ASP A 655 -34.45 5.82 -13.36
C ASP A 655 -33.96 5.31 -11.99
N ASP A 656 -33.99 6.20 -11.01
CA ASP A 656 -33.52 5.99 -9.63
C ASP A 656 -34.20 6.98 -8.66
N PHE A 657 -33.97 6.84 -7.35
CA PHE A 657 -34.67 7.61 -6.32
C PHE A 657 -34.07 9.01 -6.18
N VAL A 658 -34.86 10.05 -6.50
CA VAL A 658 -34.51 11.45 -6.23
C VAL A 658 -35.29 11.90 -4.99
N PRO A 659 -34.63 12.25 -3.86
CA PRO A 659 -35.32 12.72 -2.67
C PRO A 659 -36.12 13.99 -2.94
N ASP A 660 -37.39 14.03 -2.54
CA ASP A 660 -38.21 15.25 -2.60
C ASP A 660 -37.67 16.28 -1.59
N ALA A 661 -37.37 17.49 -2.07
CA ALA A 661 -36.74 18.53 -1.26
C ALA A 661 -37.56 18.94 -0.03
N LYS A 662 -38.89 18.78 -0.05
CA LYS A 662 -39.75 19.04 1.11
C LYS A 662 -39.90 17.79 1.96
N ASP A 663 -40.26 16.66 1.35
CA ASP A 663 -40.52 15.40 2.05
C ASP A 663 -39.67 14.21 1.53
N PRO A 664 -38.43 14.02 2.02
CA PRO A 664 -37.53 12.94 1.58
C PRO A 664 -38.05 11.51 1.84
N LYS A 665 -39.18 11.33 2.56
CA LYS A 665 -39.81 10.03 2.81
C LYS A 665 -40.75 9.58 1.68
N LYS A 666 -41.17 10.52 0.83
CA LYS A 666 -42.09 10.33 -0.29
C LYS A 666 -41.50 9.33 -1.29
N GLY A 667 -42.12 8.16 -1.39
CA GLY A 667 -41.71 7.07 -2.29
C GLY A 667 -40.79 6.01 -1.69
N VAL A 668 -40.39 6.10 -0.42
CA VAL A 668 -39.69 5.00 0.30
C VAL A 668 -40.55 4.29 1.36
N LEU A 669 -41.60 4.95 1.86
CA LEU A 669 -42.55 4.31 2.78
C LEU A 669 -43.61 3.48 2.02
N GLY A 670 -44.05 2.36 2.63
CA GLY A 670 -45.14 1.51 2.14
C GLY A 670 -44.79 0.03 1.98
N LEU A 671 -43.55 -0.27 1.57
CA LEU A 671 -43.08 -1.66 1.35
C LEU A 671 -42.90 -2.45 2.66
N TRP A 672 -42.64 -1.74 3.76
CA TRP A 672 -42.61 -2.27 5.13
C TRP A 672 -43.41 -1.38 6.07
N LYS A 673 -44.01 -1.98 7.09
CA LYS A 673 -44.69 -1.25 8.16
C LYS A 673 -43.66 -0.55 9.06
N GLY A 674 -43.82 0.73 9.36
CA GLY A 674 -42.97 1.44 10.32
C GLY A 674 -41.65 1.99 9.77
N GLY A 675 -41.35 1.85 8.48
CA GLY A 675 -40.06 2.26 7.90
C GLY A 675 -39.71 1.59 6.57
N PHE A 676 -38.44 1.65 6.18
CA PHE A 676 -37.89 1.07 4.95
C PHE A 676 -36.43 0.64 5.15
N TYR A 677 -35.89 -0.21 4.28
CA TYR A 677 -34.47 -0.59 4.33
C TYR A 677 -33.60 0.29 3.43
N ALA A 678 -32.40 0.56 3.90
CA ALA A 678 -31.39 1.38 3.21
C ALA A 678 -30.02 0.69 3.30
N CYS A 679 -29.29 0.66 2.17
CA CYS A 679 -27.87 0.29 2.12
C CYS A 679 -27.00 1.54 2.13
N PHE A 680 -26.06 1.59 3.06
CA PHE A 680 -25.09 2.66 3.21
C PHE A 680 -23.86 2.45 2.32
N THR A 681 -23.06 3.50 2.17
CA THR A 681 -21.90 3.53 1.27
C THR A 681 -20.69 2.74 1.82
N ASP A 682 -20.80 2.15 3.01
CA ASP A 682 -19.91 1.13 3.57
C ASP A 682 -20.41 -0.32 3.37
N GLY A 683 -21.54 -0.50 2.66
CA GLY A 683 -22.18 -1.79 2.46
C GLY A 683 -23.02 -2.27 3.65
N SER A 684 -23.09 -1.52 4.76
CA SER A 684 -24.01 -1.82 5.86
C SER A 684 -25.47 -1.60 5.43
N VAL A 685 -26.40 -2.31 6.07
CA VAL A 685 -27.82 -2.25 5.74
C VAL A 685 -28.62 -2.07 7.03
N GLN A 686 -29.48 -1.06 7.07
CA GLN A 686 -30.26 -0.69 8.25
C GLN A 686 -31.73 -0.40 7.86
N ARG A 687 -32.64 -0.58 8.81
CA ARG A 687 -34.07 -0.21 8.64
C ARG A 687 -34.29 1.19 9.21
N LEU A 688 -34.47 2.17 8.33
CA LEU A 688 -34.80 3.54 8.70
C LEU A 688 -36.28 3.60 9.08
N LYS A 689 -36.60 4.18 10.24
CA LYS A 689 -37.98 4.25 10.75
C LYS A 689 -38.73 5.39 10.08
N GLU A 690 -40.04 5.25 9.90
CA GLU A 690 -40.91 6.33 9.40
C GLU A 690 -40.89 7.59 10.28
N THR A 691 -40.50 7.43 11.55
CA THR A 691 -40.35 8.48 12.57
C THR A 691 -39.02 9.22 12.57
N ILE A 692 -38.07 8.89 11.68
CA ILE A 692 -36.87 9.73 11.45
C ILE A 692 -37.29 11.15 11.05
N ASP A 693 -36.59 12.19 11.46
CA ASP A 693 -36.92 13.54 10.99
C ASP A 693 -36.46 13.76 9.53
N ASN A 694 -37.09 14.72 8.86
CA ASN A 694 -36.83 14.97 7.45
C ASN A 694 -35.47 15.65 7.21
N ASP A 695 -34.86 16.30 8.21
CA ASP A 695 -33.60 17.03 8.05
C ASP A 695 -32.43 16.04 8.14
N THR A 696 -32.40 15.19 9.18
CA THR A 696 -31.49 14.03 9.25
C THR A 696 -31.63 13.15 8.00
N LEU A 697 -32.85 12.88 7.52
CA LEU A 697 -33.01 12.03 6.33
C LEU A 697 -32.48 12.68 5.03
N ARG A 698 -32.55 14.01 4.86
CA ARG A 698 -31.87 14.68 3.74
C ARG A 698 -30.35 14.56 3.86
N ALA A 699 -29.79 14.79 5.04
CA ALA A 699 -28.35 14.65 5.30
C ALA A 699 -27.84 13.21 5.09
N LEU A 700 -28.64 12.18 5.39
CA LEU A 700 -28.32 10.78 5.07
C LEU A 700 -28.33 10.52 3.55
N PHE A 701 -28.97 11.35 2.73
CA PHE A 701 -28.98 11.25 1.27
C PHE A 701 -27.91 12.11 0.58
N THR A 702 -27.16 12.95 1.31
CA THR A 702 -26.00 13.67 0.78
C THR A 702 -24.70 12.89 1.04
N ARG A 703 -23.77 12.99 0.08
CA ARG A 703 -22.40 12.47 0.21
C ARG A 703 -21.41 13.51 0.75
N ASN A 704 -21.71 14.79 0.58
CA ASN A 704 -20.80 15.90 0.89
C ASN A 704 -21.51 17.21 1.29
N GLY A 705 -22.65 17.10 1.99
CA GLY A 705 -23.43 18.24 2.48
C GLY A 705 -22.85 18.91 3.73
N ALA A 706 -22.07 18.18 4.54
CA ALA A 706 -21.56 18.62 5.85
C ALA A 706 -22.66 19.09 6.85
N GLU A 707 -23.89 18.57 6.69
CA GLU A 707 -25.06 18.99 7.46
C GLU A 707 -25.06 18.42 8.90
N PRO A 708 -25.48 19.19 9.93
CA PRO A 708 -25.40 18.76 11.32
C PRO A 708 -26.55 17.82 11.73
N LEU A 709 -26.27 16.51 11.76
CA LEU A 709 -27.22 15.48 12.24
C LEU A 709 -27.66 15.74 13.69
N SER A 710 -28.97 15.86 13.94
CA SER A 710 -29.51 16.14 15.28
C SER A 710 -29.64 14.87 16.13
N GLN A 711 -29.22 14.92 17.40
CA GLN A 711 -29.36 13.75 18.29
C GLN A 711 -30.83 13.42 18.64
N ALA A 712 -31.74 14.39 18.57
CA ALA A 712 -33.16 14.20 18.85
C ALA A 712 -33.89 13.46 17.70
N GLY A 713 -33.50 13.73 16.46
CA GLY A 713 -34.15 13.20 15.26
C GLY A 713 -33.88 11.71 14.97
N LEU A 714 -32.83 11.15 15.58
CA LEU A 714 -32.37 9.78 15.35
C LEU A 714 -33.37 8.67 15.77
N GLY A 715 -34.49 8.97 16.42
CA GLY A 715 -35.63 8.03 16.53
C GLY A 715 -35.34 6.66 17.17
N GLY A 716 -34.28 6.53 17.98
CA GLY A 716 -33.78 5.24 18.46
C GLY A 716 -33.05 4.42 17.40
N PHE A 717 -32.23 5.08 16.57
CA PHE A 717 -31.11 4.50 15.83
C PHE A 717 -30.20 3.77 16.83
N GLN A 718 -29.97 2.47 16.62
CA GLN A 718 -28.97 1.73 17.37
C GLN A 718 -27.77 1.46 16.46
N LEU A 719 -26.95 2.50 16.28
CA LEU A 719 -25.57 2.35 15.81
C LEU A 719 -24.90 1.20 16.58
N ALA A 720 -24.06 0.41 15.89
CA ALA A 720 -23.30 -0.68 16.51
C ALA A 720 -22.68 -0.19 17.83
N PRO A 721 -22.98 -0.84 18.97
CA PRO A 721 -23.01 -0.14 20.24
C PRO A 721 -21.62 0.35 20.64
N ARG A 722 -21.47 1.68 20.74
CA ARG A 722 -20.46 2.28 21.63
C ARG A 722 -20.60 1.62 22.99
N SER A 723 -19.56 0.91 23.41
CA SER A 723 -19.50 0.24 24.70
C SER A 723 -19.59 1.29 25.82
N GLN A 724 -20.79 1.43 26.40
CA GLN A 724 -21.01 2.25 27.59
C GLN A 724 -20.40 1.56 28.82
N VAL A 725 -19.08 1.57 28.91
CA VAL A 725 -18.41 1.56 30.21
C VAL A 725 -18.81 2.85 30.93
N ARG A 726 -19.14 2.76 32.22
CA ARG A 726 -19.56 3.92 33.03
C ARG A 726 -18.49 5.02 32.95
N VAL A 727 -18.96 6.26 32.85
CA VAL A 727 -18.12 7.45 32.60
C VAL A 727 -16.96 7.53 33.58
N SER A 728 -15.81 7.14 33.04
CA SER A 728 -14.46 7.34 33.52
C SER A 728 -13.74 7.88 32.28
N PRO A 729 -13.60 9.22 32.13
CA PRO A 729 -13.09 9.88 30.92
C PRO A 729 -11.92 9.11 30.27
N SER A 730 -12.02 8.76 28.99
CA SER A 730 -11.20 7.70 28.35
C SER A 730 -10.23 8.20 27.25
N PRO A 731 -9.12 7.48 26.96
CA PRO A 731 -7.82 8.08 26.59
C PRO A 731 -7.89 9.03 25.40
N ARG A 732 -7.49 10.32 25.54
CA ARG A 732 -7.49 11.34 24.45
C ARG A 732 -7.15 10.75 23.06
N VAL A 733 -8.19 10.38 22.31
CA VAL A 733 -8.06 9.79 20.97
C VAL A 733 -7.61 10.90 20.03
N ARG A 734 -6.49 10.69 19.33
CA ARG A 734 -6.08 11.61 18.28
C ARG A 734 -7.08 11.50 17.12
N PRO A 735 -7.62 12.60 16.56
CA PRO A 735 -8.34 12.54 15.31
C PRO A 735 -7.45 11.89 14.24
N ALA A 736 -8.08 11.10 13.37
CA ALA A 736 -7.43 10.63 12.17
C ALA A 736 -6.96 11.84 11.33
N PRO A 737 -5.83 11.74 10.62
CA PRO A 737 -5.47 12.77 9.63
C PRO A 737 -6.61 12.94 8.61
N PRO A 738 -6.86 14.16 8.10
CA PRO A 738 -7.87 14.36 7.07
C PRO A 738 -7.54 13.49 5.85
N ALA A 739 -8.56 12.81 5.32
CA ALA A 739 -8.40 11.87 4.22
C ALA A 739 -7.80 12.59 2.99
N THR A 740 -6.57 12.22 2.62
CA THR A 740 -5.87 12.83 1.50
C THR A 740 -6.60 12.53 0.19
N ALA A 741 -7.15 13.57 -0.44
CA ALA A 741 -7.92 13.48 -1.69
C ALA A 741 -7.22 12.57 -2.72
N ALA A 742 -7.90 11.51 -3.17
CA ALA A 742 -7.24 10.51 -4.00
C ALA A 742 -6.81 11.10 -5.35
N ARG A 743 -5.54 10.82 -5.66
CA ARG A 743 -4.70 11.40 -6.69
C ARG A 743 -5.35 11.48 -8.10
N PRO A 744 -5.18 12.58 -8.85
CA PRO A 744 -5.64 12.67 -10.24
C PRO A 744 -4.78 11.79 -11.18
N SER A 745 -5.26 11.55 -12.41
CA SER A 745 -4.43 10.93 -13.46
C SER A 745 -3.24 11.83 -13.83
N ALA A 746 -2.21 11.26 -14.47
CA ALA A 746 -1.04 12.04 -14.88
C ALA A 746 -1.38 13.17 -15.88
N SER A 747 -2.36 12.96 -16.78
CA SER A 747 -2.85 14.01 -17.69
C SER A 747 -3.63 15.08 -16.92
N ARG A 748 -4.64 14.70 -16.11
CA ARG A 748 -5.47 15.64 -15.36
C ARG A 748 -4.67 16.44 -14.33
N SER A 749 -3.60 15.84 -13.80
CA SER A 749 -2.61 16.55 -12.96
C SER A 749 -1.82 17.60 -13.74
N ARG A 750 -1.42 17.31 -14.98
CA ARG A 750 -0.73 18.26 -15.88
C ARG A 750 -1.67 19.36 -16.37
N GLU A 751 -2.90 19.02 -16.73
CA GLU A 751 -3.95 19.95 -17.16
C GLU A 751 -4.27 20.99 -16.06
N VAL A 752 -4.43 20.53 -14.81
CA VAL A 752 -4.61 21.42 -13.64
C VAL A 752 -3.36 22.28 -13.41
N ALA A 753 -2.16 21.70 -13.43
CA ALA A 753 -0.90 22.44 -13.26
C ALA A 753 -0.74 23.56 -14.31
N ILE A 754 -1.06 23.26 -15.58
CA ILE A 754 -1.03 24.22 -16.70
C ILE A 754 -2.12 25.29 -16.53
N SER A 755 -3.33 24.91 -16.10
CA SER A 755 -4.42 25.86 -15.82
C SER A 755 -4.05 26.83 -14.70
N GLU A 756 -3.38 26.36 -13.65
CA GLU A 756 -2.99 27.19 -12.51
C GLU A 756 -1.79 28.09 -12.82
N ILE A 757 -0.72 27.58 -13.44
CA ILE A 757 0.43 28.43 -13.80
C ILE A 757 0.04 29.51 -14.84
N LYS A 758 -0.90 29.22 -15.75
CA LYS A 758 -1.45 30.21 -16.69
C LYS A 758 -2.18 31.37 -16.01
N LYS A 759 -2.77 31.18 -14.82
CA LYS A 759 -3.39 32.27 -14.03
C LYS A 759 -2.36 33.27 -13.51
N LEU A 760 -1.08 32.88 -13.44
CA LEU A 760 0.06 33.75 -13.11
C LEU A 760 0.74 34.33 -14.37
N GLY A 761 0.13 34.20 -15.56
CA GLY A 761 0.74 34.57 -16.84
C GLY A 761 1.71 33.54 -17.41
N GLY A 762 1.74 32.32 -16.85
CA GLY A 762 2.68 31.27 -17.24
C GLY A 762 2.54 30.77 -18.68
N MET A 763 3.67 30.71 -19.38
CA MET A 763 3.81 30.20 -20.74
C MET A 763 4.92 29.15 -20.85
N SER A 764 4.78 28.19 -21.76
CA SER A 764 5.83 27.20 -22.07
C SER A 764 6.84 27.82 -23.05
N LEU A 765 8.13 27.75 -22.73
CA LEU A 765 9.23 28.24 -23.56
C LEU A 765 9.78 27.16 -24.51
N THR A 766 9.96 25.94 -24.01
CA THR A 766 10.58 24.83 -24.78
C THR A 766 10.35 23.47 -24.09
N LYS A 767 10.56 22.38 -24.83
CA LYS A 767 10.68 21.02 -24.25
C LYS A 767 12.06 20.87 -23.63
N GLY A 768 12.13 20.54 -22.35
CA GLY A 768 13.37 20.54 -21.57
C GLY A 768 13.14 20.41 -20.07
N TYR A 769 14.23 20.37 -19.30
CA TYR A 769 14.21 20.36 -17.83
C TYR A 769 15.49 20.98 -17.27
N LYS A 770 15.43 21.43 -16.02
CA LYS A 770 16.47 22.12 -15.26
C LYS A 770 17.02 23.29 -16.05
N SER A 771 16.21 24.34 -16.05
CA SER A 771 16.50 25.61 -16.71
C SER A 771 17.33 26.55 -15.82
N SER A 772 18.11 27.43 -16.45
CA SER A 772 18.79 28.55 -15.78
C SER A 772 18.89 29.76 -16.72
N TRP A 773 18.62 30.96 -16.21
CA TRP A 773 18.68 32.21 -16.97
C TRP A 773 20.11 32.70 -17.21
N SER A 774 20.33 33.27 -18.40
CA SER A 774 21.49 34.14 -18.65
C SER A 774 21.38 35.47 -17.85
N PRO A 775 22.50 36.11 -17.46
CA PRO A 775 22.49 37.36 -16.70
C PRO A 775 21.86 38.56 -17.43
N ASP A 776 21.67 38.47 -18.74
CA ASP A 776 20.98 39.46 -19.57
C ASP A 776 19.45 39.23 -19.65
N GLY A 777 18.93 38.13 -19.10
CA GLY A 777 17.52 37.79 -19.13
C GLY A 777 16.94 37.49 -20.51
N THR A 778 17.77 37.27 -21.55
CA THR A 778 17.36 37.03 -22.94
C THR A 778 17.52 35.58 -23.40
N ARG A 779 18.34 34.77 -22.70
CA ARG A 779 18.61 33.36 -23.03
C ARG A 779 18.39 32.45 -21.83
N VAL A 780 18.05 31.19 -22.09
CA VAL A 780 17.87 30.14 -21.08
C VAL A 780 18.68 28.91 -21.49
N VAL A 781 19.53 28.39 -20.60
CA VAL A 781 20.15 27.06 -20.76
C VAL A 781 19.26 26.02 -20.11
N PHE A 782 19.14 24.84 -20.73
CA PHE A 782 18.32 23.74 -20.23
C PHE A 782 18.84 22.36 -20.67
N GLY A 783 18.48 21.33 -19.93
CA GLY A 783 18.72 19.93 -20.29
C GLY A 783 17.69 19.37 -21.27
N LEU A 784 18.17 18.60 -22.25
CA LEU A 784 17.38 17.74 -23.11
C LEU A 784 17.42 16.28 -22.62
N GLY A 785 16.48 15.46 -23.09
CA GLY A 785 16.39 14.03 -22.77
C GLY A 785 15.58 13.28 -23.82
N ALA A 786 15.82 11.99 -23.97
CA ALA A 786 15.07 11.17 -24.93
C ALA A 786 13.59 11.01 -24.47
N PRO A 787 12.60 11.03 -25.40
CA PRO A 787 11.20 10.80 -25.07
C PRO A 787 10.99 9.54 -24.22
N GLY A 788 10.23 9.66 -23.13
CA GLY A 788 9.95 8.56 -22.20
C GLY A 788 11.06 8.20 -21.21
N THR A 789 12.28 8.76 -21.32
CA THR A 789 13.36 8.45 -20.36
C THR A 789 13.22 9.25 -19.06
N ASN A 790 12.89 8.56 -17.96
CA ASN A 790 12.92 9.11 -16.59
C ASN A 790 14.34 9.23 -16.00
N ARG A 791 15.38 9.23 -16.83
CA ARG A 791 16.77 9.41 -16.43
C ARG A 791 17.28 10.74 -16.97
N ASP A 792 17.81 11.55 -16.07
CA ASP A 792 18.26 12.93 -16.36
C ASP A 792 19.62 12.95 -17.11
N ASP A 793 20.04 11.88 -17.80
CA ASP A 793 21.45 11.59 -18.14
C ASP A 793 21.80 11.51 -19.63
N SER A 794 20.81 11.57 -20.53
CA SER A 794 20.98 11.10 -21.93
C SER A 794 21.03 12.17 -23.03
N GLY A 795 20.46 13.37 -22.85
CA GLY A 795 20.24 14.30 -23.97
C GLY A 795 21.29 15.41 -24.18
N GLY A 796 22.00 15.81 -23.12
CA GLY A 796 22.90 16.98 -23.15
C GLY A 796 22.16 18.31 -22.94
N LEU A 797 22.90 19.40 -23.06
CA LEU A 797 22.42 20.77 -22.85
C LEU A 797 22.11 21.50 -24.15
N SER A 798 21.21 22.48 -24.08
CA SER A 798 20.91 23.42 -25.15
C SER A 798 20.58 24.80 -24.60
N ILE A 799 20.74 25.83 -25.43
CA ILE A 799 20.42 27.23 -25.13
C ILE A 799 19.27 27.66 -26.04
N LEU A 800 18.24 28.25 -25.45
CA LEU A 800 17.15 28.97 -26.13
C LEU A 800 17.44 30.46 -26.12
N ASP A 801 17.38 31.10 -27.28
CA ASP A 801 17.26 32.55 -27.41
C ASP A 801 15.78 32.97 -27.37
N GLN A 802 15.41 33.85 -26.43
CA GLN A 802 14.01 34.28 -26.26
C GLN A 802 13.55 35.27 -27.35
N LYS A 803 14.46 36.02 -27.98
CA LYS A 803 14.12 37.00 -29.02
C LYS A 803 13.88 36.34 -30.37
N THR A 804 14.65 35.31 -30.71
CA THR A 804 14.54 34.59 -32.00
C THR A 804 13.86 33.24 -31.89
N ALA A 805 13.42 32.83 -30.69
CA ALA A 805 12.89 31.50 -30.36
C ALA A 805 13.78 30.31 -30.82
N ARG A 806 15.09 30.55 -30.99
CA ARG A 806 16.02 29.57 -31.58
C ARG A 806 16.65 28.72 -30.48
N VAL A 807 16.54 27.40 -30.60
CA VAL A 807 17.29 26.44 -29.79
C VAL A 807 18.60 26.10 -30.48
N SER A 808 19.69 26.09 -29.72
CA SER A 808 21.04 25.69 -30.15
C SER A 808 21.63 24.68 -29.17
N LYS A 809 22.33 23.65 -29.69
CA LYS A 809 22.88 22.56 -28.87
C LYS A 809 24.25 22.96 -28.33
N LEU A 810 24.48 22.80 -27.03
CA LEU A 810 25.68 23.29 -26.34
C LEU A 810 26.73 22.19 -26.12
N VAL A 811 26.36 21.11 -25.42
CA VAL A 811 27.26 20.01 -25.06
C VAL A 811 26.47 18.73 -24.80
N ALA A 812 27.03 17.56 -25.10
CA ALA A 812 26.46 16.26 -24.74
C ALA A 812 27.57 15.24 -24.43
N PRO A 813 27.41 14.35 -23.42
CA PRO A 813 26.33 14.35 -22.42
C PRO A 813 26.46 15.52 -21.43
N GLY A 814 25.39 15.79 -20.68
CA GLY A 814 25.34 16.87 -19.69
C GLY A 814 23.94 17.09 -19.12
N LYS A 815 23.87 17.47 -17.84
CA LYS A 815 22.65 17.73 -17.08
C LYS A 815 22.87 18.81 -16.00
N ASP A 816 21.81 19.21 -15.31
CA ASP A 816 21.83 20.12 -14.16
C ASP A 816 22.62 21.43 -14.42
N PRO A 817 22.26 22.22 -15.45
CA PRO A 817 23.00 23.42 -15.83
C PRO A 817 22.72 24.61 -14.89
N ALA A 818 23.73 25.45 -14.68
CA ALA A 818 23.61 26.75 -14.01
C ALA A 818 24.46 27.79 -14.77
N TRP A 819 23.85 28.90 -15.20
CA TRP A 819 24.57 29.98 -15.88
C TRP A 819 25.36 30.82 -14.89
N SER A 820 26.60 31.21 -15.23
CA SER A 820 27.38 32.16 -14.43
C SER A 820 26.72 33.54 -14.38
N PRO A 821 26.70 34.22 -13.21
CA PRO A 821 26.26 35.61 -13.09
C PRO A 821 27.27 36.57 -13.75
N GLY A 822 26.94 37.86 -13.76
CA GLY A 822 27.82 38.90 -14.30
C GLY A 822 27.87 38.86 -15.83
N ASP A 823 29.01 38.45 -16.40
CA ASP A 823 29.24 38.49 -17.84
C ASP A 823 28.59 37.33 -18.64
N GLY A 824 28.11 36.30 -17.93
CA GLY A 824 27.41 35.17 -18.53
C GLY A 824 28.24 34.34 -19.50
N LYS A 825 29.57 34.35 -19.42
CA LYS A 825 30.43 33.56 -20.33
C LYS A 825 30.41 32.07 -20.05
N LEU A 826 30.23 31.65 -18.79
CA LEU A 826 30.34 30.24 -18.38
C LEU A 826 28.99 29.61 -18.02
N ILE A 827 28.89 28.31 -18.28
CA ILE A 827 27.78 27.45 -17.85
C ILE A 827 28.39 26.27 -17.08
N ALA A 828 28.03 26.16 -15.80
CA ALA A 828 28.34 25.01 -14.97
C ALA A 828 27.32 23.90 -15.23
N TYR A 829 27.76 22.64 -15.21
CA TYR A 829 26.89 21.49 -15.45
C TYR A 829 27.50 20.19 -14.93
N VAL A 830 26.71 19.12 -14.93
CA VAL A 830 27.10 17.80 -14.40
C VAL A 830 27.13 16.75 -15.52
N THR A 831 28.08 15.84 -15.45
CA THR A 831 28.09 14.59 -16.24
C THR A 831 28.19 13.37 -15.33
N GLY A 832 27.78 12.19 -15.81
CA GLY A 832 27.77 10.97 -14.98
C GLY A 832 26.58 10.91 -14.02
N ASN A 833 26.60 9.93 -13.12
CA ASN A 833 25.43 9.54 -12.31
C ASN A 833 25.83 9.06 -10.90
N GLY A 834 25.00 9.39 -9.90
CA GLY A 834 25.16 8.91 -8.53
C GLY A 834 26.48 9.32 -7.89
N ASN A 835 27.31 8.34 -7.52
CA ASN A 835 28.63 8.58 -6.91
C ASN A 835 29.74 8.86 -7.95
N ALA A 836 29.42 8.82 -9.24
CA ALA A 836 30.29 9.15 -10.36
C ALA A 836 29.77 10.38 -11.12
N GLU A 837 29.21 11.36 -10.40
CA GLU A 837 28.88 12.68 -10.95
C GLU A 837 30.14 13.56 -10.96
N GLU A 838 30.39 14.21 -12.09
CA GLU A 838 31.50 15.16 -12.28
C GLU A 838 30.93 16.55 -12.57
N LEU A 839 31.36 17.55 -11.80
CA LEU A 839 31.08 18.97 -12.03
C LEU A 839 32.04 19.52 -13.09
N LYS A 840 31.47 20.15 -14.13
CA LYS A 840 32.18 20.71 -15.28
C LYS A 840 31.70 22.13 -15.59
N VAL A 841 32.53 22.90 -16.29
CA VAL A 841 32.18 24.18 -16.89
C VAL A 841 32.51 24.18 -18.38
N VAL A 842 31.71 24.90 -19.17
CA VAL A 842 31.92 25.17 -20.60
C VAL A 842 31.53 26.62 -20.89
N GLU A 843 32.09 27.22 -21.94
CA GLU A 843 31.65 28.53 -22.40
C GLU A 843 30.23 28.47 -22.99
N ALA A 844 29.45 29.53 -22.83
CA ALA A 844 28.11 29.67 -23.42
C ALA A 844 28.12 29.79 -24.96
N SER A 845 29.29 30.10 -25.55
CA SER A 845 29.61 29.99 -26.97
C SER A 845 29.67 28.55 -27.49
N GLY A 846 29.76 27.56 -26.57
CA GLY A 846 30.28 26.23 -26.87
C GLY A 846 31.80 26.20 -26.85
N GLY A 847 32.37 25.02 -26.57
CA GLY A 847 33.82 24.85 -26.43
C GLY A 847 34.18 23.50 -25.78
N LYS A 848 35.46 23.30 -25.45
CA LYS A 848 35.92 22.11 -24.75
C LYS A 848 35.64 22.24 -23.23
N PRO A 849 34.85 21.36 -22.60
CA PRO A 849 34.55 21.48 -21.18
C PRO A 849 35.76 21.21 -20.28
N ARG A 850 35.84 21.89 -19.14
CA ARG A 850 36.81 21.68 -18.05
C ARG A 850 36.12 21.07 -16.83
N LYS A 851 36.72 20.05 -16.21
CA LYS A 851 36.26 19.48 -14.93
C LYS A 851 36.74 20.33 -13.76
N LEU A 852 35.89 20.49 -12.75
CA LEU A 852 36.21 21.18 -11.49
C LEU A 852 36.21 20.26 -10.27
N ALA A 853 35.24 19.33 -10.17
CA ALA A 853 35.07 18.50 -8.98
C ALA A 853 34.31 17.18 -9.25
N ASP A 854 34.24 16.32 -8.24
CA ASP A 854 33.30 15.18 -8.19
C ASP A 854 32.09 15.56 -7.33
N GLY A 855 30.90 15.61 -7.93
CA GLY A 855 29.65 16.06 -7.31
C GLY A 855 28.64 16.59 -8.32
N GLY A 856 27.51 17.10 -7.82
CA GLY A 856 26.41 17.58 -8.65
C GLY A 856 25.62 18.74 -8.04
N PHE A 857 24.63 19.24 -8.80
CA PHE A 857 23.77 20.38 -8.46
C PHE A 857 24.56 21.68 -8.19
N PRO A 858 25.21 22.26 -9.22
CA PRO A 858 25.94 23.51 -9.09
C PRO A 858 25.04 24.70 -8.77
N THR A 859 25.57 25.65 -8.01
CA THR A 859 25.01 27.01 -7.84
C THR A 859 26.17 28.00 -7.69
N TRP A 860 26.12 29.12 -8.39
CA TRP A 860 27.19 30.13 -8.38
C TRP A 860 27.06 31.09 -7.19
N SER A 861 28.20 31.58 -6.67
CA SER A 861 28.24 32.83 -5.91
C SER A 861 27.92 34.03 -6.82
N ALA A 862 27.35 35.10 -6.28
CA ALA A 862 26.96 36.28 -7.06
C ALA A 862 28.12 36.98 -7.81
N ASP A 863 29.36 36.79 -7.36
CA ASP A 863 30.56 37.30 -8.04
C ASP A 863 31.07 36.40 -9.18
N GLY A 864 30.44 35.24 -9.39
CA GLY A 864 30.78 34.29 -10.45
C GLY A 864 32.03 33.43 -10.21
N LYS A 865 32.71 33.56 -9.05
CA LYS A 865 34.02 32.90 -8.83
C LYS A 865 33.94 31.56 -8.14
N THR A 866 32.91 31.34 -7.32
CA THR A 866 32.74 30.12 -6.53
C THR A 866 31.54 29.34 -7.04
N LEU A 867 31.71 28.03 -7.19
CA LEU A 867 30.61 27.08 -7.39
C LEU A 867 30.39 26.28 -6.12
N PHE A 868 29.20 26.44 -5.53
CA PHE A 868 28.67 25.54 -4.52
C PHE A 868 28.09 24.30 -5.19
N PHE A 869 28.25 23.12 -4.60
CA PHE A 869 27.70 21.86 -5.10
C PHE A 869 27.55 20.82 -3.99
N HIS A 870 26.82 19.73 -4.25
CA HIS A 870 26.64 18.64 -3.30
C HIS A 870 27.43 17.38 -3.71
N SER A 871 28.21 16.82 -2.80
CA SER A 871 28.95 15.57 -3.01
C SER A 871 28.18 14.38 -2.44
N ARG A 872 27.53 13.57 -3.30
CA ARG A 872 26.78 12.37 -2.88
C ARG A 872 27.65 11.31 -2.19
N LYS A 873 28.94 11.27 -2.54
CA LYS A 873 29.92 10.34 -1.96
C LYS A 873 30.26 10.69 -0.50
N GLN A 874 30.09 11.95 -0.10
CA GLN A 874 30.44 12.47 1.23
C GLN A 874 29.23 12.87 2.08
N GLY A 875 28.09 13.23 1.46
CA GLY A 875 26.91 13.76 2.18
C GLY A 875 27.02 15.25 2.54
N LYS A 876 27.87 16.00 1.81
CA LYS A 876 28.30 17.35 2.17
C LYS A 876 27.99 18.39 1.11
N LEU A 877 27.77 19.61 1.59
CA LEU A 877 27.86 20.84 0.81
C LEU A 877 29.35 21.18 0.63
N MET A 878 29.71 21.46 -0.61
CA MET A 878 31.07 21.74 -1.05
C MET A 878 31.12 23.08 -1.78
N ALA A 879 32.30 23.71 -1.83
CA ALA A 879 32.58 24.81 -2.73
C ALA A 879 33.87 24.57 -3.52
N VAL A 880 33.98 25.13 -4.72
CA VAL A 880 35.20 25.12 -5.54
C VAL A 880 35.39 26.46 -6.26
N GLN A 881 36.64 26.95 -6.31
CA GLN A 881 36.99 28.14 -7.08
C GLN A 881 37.06 27.79 -8.58
N VAL A 882 36.40 28.59 -9.41
CA VAL A 882 36.26 28.32 -10.85
C VAL A 882 37.53 28.73 -11.60
N ASP A 883 38.12 29.88 -11.28
CA ASP A 883 39.28 30.42 -12.01
C ASP A 883 40.62 29.73 -11.67
N ALA A 884 40.62 28.78 -10.73
CA ALA A 884 41.80 28.03 -10.36
C ALA A 884 42.28 27.09 -11.50
N GLU A 885 43.57 27.14 -11.84
CA GLU A 885 44.22 26.19 -12.77
C GLU A 885 44.08 24.74 -12.29
N LYS A 886 44.18 24.56 -10.97
CA LYS A 886 43.96 23.30 -10.24
C LYS A 886 42.82 23.55 -9.24
N PRO A 887 41.57 23.26 -9.61
CA PRO A 887 40.42 23.46 -8.73
C PRO A 887 40.43 22.43 -7.60
N GLU A 888 40.59 22.91 -6.36
CA GLU A 888 40.55 22.08 -5.15
C GLU A 888 39.24 22.35 -4.38
N PRO A 889 38.32 21.36 -4.26
CA PRO A 889 37.07 21.54 -3.53
C PRO A 889 37.24 21.57 -2.00
N THR A 890 36.57 22.52 -1.36
CA THR A 890 36.53 22.70 0.11
C THR A 890 35.20 22.18 0.67
N GLU A 891 35.24 21.44 1.79
CA GLU A 891 34.05 21.06 2.54
C GLU A 891 33.47 22.26 3.30
N LEU A 892 32.13 22.40 3.34
CA LEU A 892 31.46 23.48 4.09
C LEU A 892 30.66 22.95 5.27
N MET A 893 29.67 22.08 5.01
CA MET A 893 28.82 21.48 6.07
C MET A 893 28.13 20.20 5.60
N ASP A 894 27.73 19.35 6.54
CA ASP A 894 26.91 18.16 6.26
C ASP A 894 25.47 18.57 5.89
N ILE A 895 24.92 18.02 4.79
CA ILE A 895 23.52 18.23 4.40
C ILE A 895 22.86 16.91 4.00
N SER A 896 21.70 16.62 4.61
CA SER A 896 21.00 15.33 4.47
C SER A 896 20.18 15.19 3.18
N TRP A 897 20.29 16.14 2.24
CA TRP A 897 19.52 16.16 1.00
C TRP A 897 20.33 16.75 -0.16
N TRP A 898 20.21 16.11 -1.33
CA TRP A 898 21.11 16.35 -2.47
C TRP A 898 20.91 17.68 -3.19
N TYR A 899 19.85 18.42 -2.87
CA TYR A 899 19.44 19.66 -3.53
C TYR A 899 19.51 20.83 -2.55
N PRO A 900 20.71 21.39 -2.27
CA PRO A 900 20.84 22.68 -1.61
C PRO A 900 20.40 23.80 -2.56
N ALA A 901 19.92 24.91 -2.00
CA ALA A 901 19.73 26.17 -2.71
C ALA A 901 20.44 27.29 -1.92
N ILE A 902 21.38 27.99 -2.54
CA ILE A 902 22.22 29.01 -1.90
C ILE A 902 21.55 30.38 -2.02
N SER A 903 21.61 31.20 -0.97
CA SER A 903 21.10 32.58 -1.00
C SER A 903 21.90 33.46 -1.98
N PRO A 904 21.31 34.55 -2.51
CA PRO A 904 22.01 35.44 -3.45
C PRO A 904 23.28 36.07 -2.88
N ASP A 905 23.37 36.25 -1.56
CA ASP A 905 24.56 36.77 -0.89
C ASP A 905 25.63 35.71 -0.57
N GLY A 906 25.38 34.44 -0.89
CA GLY A 906 26.30 33.32 -0.69
C GLY A 906 26.48 32.86 0.76
N LYS A 907 25.70 33.38 1.72
CA LYS A 907 25.89 33.12 3.16
C LYS A 907 24.97 32.07 3.75
N GLN A 908 23.82 31.80 3.13
CA GLN A 908 22.80 30.89 3.66
C GLN A 908 22.50 29.76 2.68
N VAL A 909 22.27 28.56 3.20
CA VAL A 909 21.79 27.41 2.44
C VAL A 909 20.40 27.02 2.91
N ALA A 910 19.46 26.96 1.96
CA ALA A 910 18.17 26.33 2.14
C ALA A 910 18.26 24.86 1.69
N TYR A 911 17.92 23.93 2.57
CA TYR A 911 17.95 22.49 2.29
C TYR A 911 16.85 21.75 3.04
N ARG A 912 16.58 20.51 2.62
CA ARG A 912 15.59 19.64 3.28
C ARG A 912 16.30 18.71 4.27
N SER A 913 15.66 18.43 5.39
CA SER A 913 16.01 17.31 6.27
C SER A 913 14.73 16.56 6.67
N GLY A 914 14.56 15.32 6.19
CA GLY A 914 13.37 14.51 6.45
C GLY A 914 12.05 15.15 5.98
N ARG A 915 11.29 15.72 6.92
CA ARG A 915 10.04 16.48 6.69
C ARG A 915 10.15 17.97 7.05
N GLN A 916 11.36 18.49 7.19
CA GLN A 916 11.62 19.90 7.48
C GLN A 916 12.38 20.56 6.33
N VAL A 917 12.12 21.85 6.15
CA VAL A 917 12.99 22.78 5.41
C VAL A 917 13.83 23.52 6.45
N LEU A 918 15.13 23.58 6.23
CA LEU A 918 16.10 24.26 7.07
C LEU A 918 16.73 25.38 6.24
N VAL A 919 16.89 26.55 6.85
CA VAL A 919 17.81 27.59 6.36
C VAL A 919 18.93 27.69 7.39
N ALA A 920 20.17 27.50 6.96
CA ALA A 920 21.35 27.56 7.81
C ALA A 920 22.37 28.57 7.29
N ASP A 921 23.11 29.19 8.21
CA ASP A 921 24.32 29.95 7.91
C ASP A 921 25.44 28.98 7.48
N ILE A 922 26.05 29.25 6.33
CA ILE A 922 27.06 28.36 5.71
C ILE A 922 28.39 28.40 6.46
N ALA A 923 28.76 29.55 7.05
CA ALA A 923 30.05 29.73 7.70
C ALA A 923 30.13 29.09 9.10
N SER A 924 29.00 29.01 9.82
CA SER A 924 28.90 28.43 11.17
C SER A 924 28.11 27.12 11.22
N GLY A 925 27.51 26.69 10.11
CA GLY A 925 26.58 25.54 10.04
C GLY A 925 25.29 25.72 10.85
N LYS A 926 25.04 26.90 11.42
CA LYS A 926 23.93 27.13 12.36
C LYS A 926 22.60 27.25 11.63
N VAL A 927 21.64 26.39 11.95
CA VAL A 927 20.24 26.52 11.50
C VAL A 927 19.64 27.83 12.05
N LEU A 928 19.25 28.72 11.13
CA LEU A 928 18.63 30.03 11.40
C LEU A 928 17.10 29.95 11.39
N LYS A 929 16.52 29.17 10.47
CA LYS A 929 15.07 28.97 10.32
C LYS A 929 14.76 27.48 10.11
N ARG A 930 13.61 27.01 10.63
CA ARG A 930 13.13 25.62 10.50
C ARG A 930 11.63 25.63 10.25
N TRP A 931 11.19 25.02 9.15
CA TRP A 931 9.78 24.95 8.73
C TRP A 931 9.36 23.52 8.38
N ARG A 932 8.05 23.26 8.39
CA ARG A 932 7.40 22.04 7.91
C ARG A 932 7.47 21.97 6.39
N PHE A 933 7.96 20.85 5.85
CA PHE A 933 7.84 20.56 4.42
C PHE A 933 6.41 20.06 4.09
N PRO A 934 5.63 20.73 3.22
CA PRO A 934 4.20 20.47 3.03
C PRO A 934 3.88 19.21 2.18
N GLY A 935 4.85 18.35 1.88
CA GLY A 935 4.67 17.19 1.00
C GLY A 935 5.30 15.88 1.50
N SER A 936 5.15 14.83 0.67
CA SER A 936 5.67 13.47 0.87
C SER A 936 6.70 13.02 -0.20
N ALA A 937 6.59 13.53 -1.42
CA ALA A 937 7.36 13.10 -2.59
C ALA A 937 8.88 13.47 -2.56
N ARG A 938 9.59 13.15 -3.65
CA ARG A 938 10.97 13.60 -3.93
C ARG A 938 10.98 15.08 -4.35
N GLY A 939 10.55 15.93 -3.41
CA GLY A 939 10.53 17.38 -3.53
C GLY A 939 11.46 18.09 -2.56
N PHE A 940 11.42 19.42 -2.63
CA PHE A 940 12.52 20.32 -2.31
C PHE A 940 13.62 20.24 -3.38
N LEU A 941 13.27 20.69 -4.58
CA LEU A 941 14.20 21.40 -5.47
C LEU A 941 13.79 22.87 -5.39
N ALA A 942 14.70 23.72 -4.95
CA ALA A 942 14.41 25.08 -4.52
C ALA A 942 15.32 26.11 -5.23
N GLY A 943 14.87 27.35 -5.25
CA GLY A 943 15.62 28.52 -5.71
C GLY A 943 15.24 29.74 -4.89
N TRP A 944 16.17 30.68 -4.73
CA TRP A 944 15.93 31.93 -4.01
C TRP A 944 15.51 33.03 -5.00
N SER A 945 14.64 33.92 -4.54
CA SER A 945 14.45 35.23 -5.17
C SER A 945 15.75 36.06 -5.09
N THR A 946 15.99 36.92 -6.08
CA THR A 946 17.20 37.75 -6.18
C THR A 946 17.39 38.72 -5.00
N ASP A 947 16.31 39.10 -4.32
CA ASP A 947 16.36 39.94 -3.10
C ASP A 947 16.62 39.16 -1.80
N GLY A 948 16.71 37.83 -1.88
CA GLY A 948 16.96 36.93 -0.75
C GLY A 948 15.79 36.76 0.22
N LYS A 949 14.63 37.40 0.01
CA LYS A 949 13.52 37.38 0.99
C LYS A 949 12.60 36.19 0.83
N ARG A 950 12.61 35.52 -0.33
CA ARG A 950 11.69 34.44 -0.68
C ARG A 950 12.43 33.22 -1.22
N ILE A 951 11.95 32.03 -0.89
CA ILE A 951 12.36 30.75 -1.48
C ILE A 951 11.18 30.17 -2.25
N GLY A 952 11.39 29.92 -3.55
CA GLY A 952 10.51 29.05 -4.34
C GLY A 952 10.95 27.59 -4.21
N PHE A 953 10.02 26.63 -4.12
CA PHE A 953 10.38 25.22 -4.25
C PHE A 953 9.27 24.36 -4.86
N GLY A 954 9.69 23.20 -5.39
CA GLY A 954 8.79 22.20 -5.97
C GLY A 954 9.28 20.76 -5.77
N GLY A 955 8.74 19.82 -6.54
CA GLY A 955 9.06 18.40 -6.42
C GLY A 955 8.37 17.47 -7.41
N TYR A 956 8.98 16.29 -7.61
CA TYR A 956 8.53 15.27 -8.55
C TYR A 956 8.45 13.88 -7.90
N GLY A 957 7.90 12.90 -8.62
CA GLY A 957 7.88 11.49 -8.20
C GLY A 957 6.49 10.97 -7.82
N GLY A 958 5.57 10.98 -8.78
CA GLY A 958 4.20 10.48 -8.61
C GLY A 958 3.24 11.55 -8.13
N ALA A 959 2.01 11.14 -7.82
CA ALA A 959 0.89 12.09 -7.74
C ALA A 959 0.68 12.80 -6.38
N ASP A 960 1.55 12.60 -5.38
CA ASP A 960 1.70 13.57 -4.27
C ASP A 960 2.69 14.68 -4.65
N ALA A 961 2.55 15.20 -5.87
CA ALA A 961 3.39 16.28 -6.35
C ALA A 961 3.15 17.51 -5.47
N VAL A 962 4.22 18.00 -4.83
CA VAL A 962 4.13 19.03 -3.78
C VAL A 962 3.52 20.33 -4.31
N GLY A 963 3.58 20.56 -5.63
CA GLY A 963 3.22 21.81 -6.27
C GLY A 963 4.37 22.80 -6.24
N LEU A 964 4.16 23.94 -6.90
CA LEU A 964 5.02 25.11 -6.76
C LEU A 964 4.63 25.85 -5.48
N TRP A 965 5.58 26.07 -4.59
CA TRP A 965 5.43 26.86 -3.37
C TRP A 965 6.34 28.08 -3.41
N LEU A 966 5.90 29.15 -2.75
CA LEU A 966 6.69 30.32 -2.43
C LEU A 966 6.60 30.55 -0.92
N VAL A 967 7.73 30.79 -0.25
CA VAL A 967 7.81 30.99 1.20
C VAL A 967 8.60 32.26 1.50
N ASP A 968 8.05 33.09 2.39
CA ASP A 968 8.73 34.24 2.99
C ASP A 968 9.73 33.75 4.06
N VAL A 969 11.01 34.11 3.89
CA VAL A 969 12.12 33.55 4.66
C VAL A 969 12.15 34.07 6.11
N GLU A 970 11.64 35.27 6.36
CA GLU A 970 11.67 35.84 7.71
C GLU A 970 10.56 35.23 8.57
N THR A 971 9.32 35.23 8.08
CA THR A 971 8.13 34.78 8.81
C THR A 971 7.91 33.27 8.76
N GLY A 972 8.45 32.56 7.76
CA GLY A 972 8.13 31.15 7.51
C GLY A 972 6.68 30.92 7.06
N ARG A 973 5.99 31.95 6.57
CA ARG A 973 4.68 31.81 5.92
C ARG A 973 4.87 31.45 4.46
N GLY A 974 4.11 30.45 4.01
CA GLY A 974 4.14 29.94 2.65
C GLY A 974 2.81 30.11 1.94
N ARG A 975 2.86 30.01 0.62
CA ARG A 975 1.68 29.90 -0.25
C ARG A 975 1.97 28.94 -1.39
N ARG A 976 1.01 28.07 -1.70
CA ARG A 976 1.04 27.24 -2.91
C ARG A 976 0.61 28.10 -4.10
N LEU A 977 1.46 28.17 -5.12
CA LEU A 977 1.21 28.91 -6.37
C LEU A 977 0.47 28.05 -7.40
N ALA A 978 0.81 26.75 -7.47
CA ALA A 978 0.15 25.78 -8.34
C ALA A 978 0.32 24.33 -7.84
N ALA A 979 -0.58 23.45 -8.23
CA ALA A 979 -0.48 22.00 -8.10
C ALA A 979 0.38 21.39 -9.23
N GLY A 980 0.74 20.10 -9.08
CA GLY A 980 1.53 19.35 -10.08
C GLY A 980 3.03 19.29 -9.80
N GLN A 981 3.77 18.67 -10.73
CA GLN A 981 5.21 18.39 -10.61
C GLN A 981 6.06 19.53 -11.19
N PHE A 982 5.96 20.71 -10.57
CA PHE A 982 6.87 21.81 -10.86
C PHE A 982 8.19 21.63 -10.12
N THR A 983 9.33 21.94 -10.74
CA THR A 983 10.68 21.84 -10.13
C THR A 983 11.58 23.00 -10.54
N MET A 984 12.60 23.29 -9.70
CA MET A 984 13.65 24.29 -9.93
C MET A 984 13.13 25.66 -10.44
N PRO A 985 12.42 26.42 -9.59
CA PRO A 985 12.10 27.81 -9.90
C PRO A 985 13.38 28.66 -9.85
N ASP A 986 13.74 29.26 -10.98
CA ASP A 986 14.92 30.11 -11.17
C ASP A 986 14.49 31.54 -11.54
N TRP A 987 15.03 32.54 -10.85
CA TRP A 987 14.74 33.95 -11.11
C TRP A 987 15.74 34.51 -12.13
N SER A 988 15.28 35.35 -13.05
CA SER A 988 16.20 36.16 -13.85
C SER A 988 16.99 37.12 -12.95
N SER A 989 18.19 37.51 -13.38
CA SER A 989 19.12 38.39 -12.66
C SER A 989 18.52 39.72 -12.20
N ASP A 990 17.64 40.30 -13.03
CA ASP A 990 16.88 41.53 -12.77
C ASP A 990 15.65 41.31 -11.86
N GLY A 991 15.36 40.06 -11.49
CA GLY A 991 14.18 39.65 -10.73
C GLY A 991 12.85 39.71 -11.48
N SER A 992 12.83 40.04 -12.79
CA SER A 992 11.58 40.30 -13.54
C SER A 992 10.84 39.04 -14.01
N LYS A 993 11.52 37.90 -14.14
CA LYS A 993 10.97 36.64 -14.65
C LYS A 993 11.29 35.49 -13.70
N VAL A 994 10.45 34.46 -13.72
CA VAL A 994 10.71 33.17 -13.09
C VAL A 994 10.59 32.07 -14.14
N ALA A 995 11.66 31.31 -14.37
CA ALA A 995 11.62 30.05 -15.10
C ALA A 995 11.43 28.86 -14.14
N LEU A 996 10.88 27.76 -14.63
CA LEU A 996 10.61 26.55 -13.86
C LEU A 996 10.31 25.36 -14.77
N ASP A 997 10.59 24.14 -14.33
CA ASP A 997 10.26 22.94 -15.10
C ASP A 997 8.88 22.38 -14.73
N LEU A 998 8.10 21.95 -15.71
CA LEU A 998 6.95 21.07 -15.54
C LEU A 998 7.34 19.64 -15.95
N ARG A 999 7.49 18.73 -14.98
CA ARG A 999 7.82 17.31 -15.26
C ARG A 999 6.55 16.46 -15.43
N SER A 1000 6.44 15.71 -16.53
CA SER A 1000 5.25 14.88 -16.78
C SER A 1000 5.56 13.59 -17.56
N SER A 1001 4.62 12.65 -17.56
CA SER A 1001 4.70 11.44 -18.40
C SER A 1001 4.54 11.73 -19.90
N GLN A 1002 4.15 12.96 -20.28
CA GLN A 1002 4.09 13.43 -21.68
C GLN A 1002 5.40 14.13 -22.11
N GLY A 1003 6.40 14.20 -21.22
CA GLY A 1003 7.64 14.95 -21.40
C GLY A 1003 7.85 16.00 -20.30
N ASN A 1004 9.05 16.60 -20.28
CA ASN A 1004 9.36 17.77 -19.46
C ASN A 1004 9.30 19.04 -20.32
N GLU A 1005 8.84 20.14 -19.74
CA GLU A 1005 8.77 21.45 -20.38
C GLU A 1005 9.36 22.53 -19.48
N VAL A 1006 10.08 23.48 -20.05
CA VAL A 1006 10.49 24.72 -19.35
C VAL A 1006 9.39 25.75 -19.53
N TRP A 1007 8.87 26.25 -18.41
CA TRP A 1007 7.84 27.28 -18.33
C TRP A 1007 8.42 28.58 -17.75
N MET A 1008 7.78 29.71 -18.03
CA MET A 1008 8.13 31.04 -17.52
C MET A 1008 6.88 31.84 -17.16
N PHE A 1009 6.94 32.63 -16.09
CA PHE A 1009 5.98 33.70 -15.81
C PHE A 1009 6.68 35.00 -15.36
N ASP A 1010 5.94 36.11 -15.35
CA ASP A 1010 6.41 37.44 -14.91
C ASP A 1010 6.37 37.54 -13.37
N ALA A 1011 7.50 37.88 -12.75
CA ALA A 1011 7.64 37.91 -11.30
C ALA A 1011 6.73 38.95 -10.62
N LYS A 1012 6.22 39.95 -11.36
CA LYS A 1012 5.21 40.90 -10.90
C LYS A 1012 3.93 40.23 -10.40
N ALA A 1013 3.60 39.04 -10.93
CA ALA A 1013 2.51 38.21 -10.42
C ALA A 1013 2.68 37.79 -8.94
N LEU A 1014 3.87 37.97 -8.37
CA LEU A 1014 4.21 37.64 -6.98
C LEU A 1014 4.18 38.84 -6.03
N GLU A 1015 4.04 40.08 -6.51
CA GLU A 1015 4.15 41.29 -5.67
C GLU A 1015 3.05 41.33 -4.58
N ASN A 1016 1.80 41.13 -4.99
CA ASN A 1016 0.61 41.29 -4.15
C ASN A 1016 0.12 39.97 -3.51
N LEU A 1017 0.97 38.94 -3.43
CA LEU A 1017 0.62 37.66 -2.82
C LEU A 1017 0.65 37.76 -1.29
N GLN A 1018 -0.53 37.67 -0.66
CA GLN A 1018 -0.64 37.38 0.77
C GLN A 1018 -0.15 35.95 1.05
N PHE A 1019 0.71 35.79 2.06
CA PHE A 1019 1.14 34.49 2.58
C PHE A 1019 0.24 34.07 3.76
N ASP A 1020 -0.56 33.04 3.53
CA ASP A 1020 -1.67 32.61 4.39
C ASP A 1020 -1.33 31.38 5.25
N GLU A 1021 -0.58 30.40 4.72
CA GLU A 1021 -0.21 29.20 5.49
C GLU A 1021 1.06 29.41 6.34
N SER A 1022 0.95 29.21 7.66
CA SER A 1022 2.12 29.12 8.54
C SER A 1022 2.80 27.76 8.41
N LEU A 1023 3.99 27.71 7.79
CA LEU A 1023 4.79 26.47 7.73
C LEU A 1023 5.58 26.21 9.02
N VAL A 1024 5.57 27.11 10.01
CA VAL A 1024 6.19 26.90 11.33
C VAL A 1024 5.38 25.87 12.14
N ASP A 1025 5.92 24.65 12.32
CA ASP A 1025 5.30 23.62 13.17
C ASP A 1025 5.60 23.84 14.66
N ARG A 1026 4.65 24.45 15.36
CA ARG A 1026 4.71 24.72 16.81
C ARG A 1026 4.71 23.46 17.69
N TYR A 1027 4.51 22.26 17.12
CA TYR A 1027 4.44 21.00 17.85
C TYR A 1027 5.69 20.11 17.69
N THR A 1028 6.64 20.50 16.84
CA THR A 1028 7.98 19.90 16.78
C THR A 1028 8.79 20.28 18.02
N VAL A 1029 9.28 19.28 18.76
CA VAL A 1029 10.15 19.49 19.93
C VAL A 1029 11.57 19.88 19.48
N PRO A 1030 12.18 20.94 20.05
CA PRO A 1030 13.57 21.32 19.76
C PRO A 1030 14.57 20.20 20.08
N GLU A 1031 15.70 20.23 19.37
CA GLU A 1031 16.85 19.32 19.56
C GLU A 1031 17.96 19.94 20.42
N GLY A 1032 17.80 21.20 20.81
CA GLY A 1032 18.76 21.96 21.61
C GLY A 1032 18.75 21.62 23.11
N ASP A 1033 19.24 22.58 23.89
CA ASP A 1033 19.52 22.41 25.32
C ASP A 1033 18.28 22.55 26.23
N VAL A 1034 18.52 22.34 27.52
CA VAL A 1034 17.52 22.42 28.59
C VAL A 1034 16.81 23.78 28.65
N SER A 1035 17.48 24.87 28.26
CA SER A 1035 16.92 26.23 28.23
C SER A 1035 15.98 26.43 27.05
N GLU A 1036 16.35 25.96 25.86
CA GLU A 1036 15.46 25.96 24.69
C GLU A 1036 14.22 25.09 24.94
N LEU A 1037 14.40 23.90 25.53
CA LEU A 1037 13.30 22.99 25.88
C LEU A 1037 12.38 23.57 26.96
N LEU A 1038 12.92 24.27 27.97
CA LEU A 1038 12.13 24.98 28.97
C LEU A 1038 11.29 26.10 28.35
N LYS A 1039 11.91 26.95 27.52
CA LYS A 1039 11.20 28.04 26.83
C LYS A 1039 10.09 27.50 25.93
N PHE A 1040 10.36 26.42 25.20
CA PHE A 1040 9.38 25.74 24.36
C PHE A 1040 8.18 25.20 25.15
N ILE A 1041 8.41 24.61 26.34
CA ILE A 1041 7.34 24.18 27.26
C ILE A 1041 6.51 25.38 27.74
N GLU A 1042 7.15 26.49 28.11
CA GLU A 1042 6.46 27.71 28.53
C GLU A 1042 5.59 28.31 27.41
N ASP A 1043 6.17 28.52 26.22
CA ASP A 1043 5.48 29.13 25.08
C ASP A 1043 4.29 28.26 24.62
N LEU A 1044 4.46 26.93 24.60
CA LEU A 1044 3.38 26.00 24.26
C LEU A 1044 2.27 25.91 25.33
N LYS A 1045 2.58 26.12 26.62
CA LYS A 1045 1.56 26.23 27.70
C LYS A 1045 0.88 27.61 27.73
N LYS A 1046 1.53 28.66 27.21
CA LYS A 1046 0.96 30.02 27.08
C LYS A 1046 0.04 30.18 25.86
N PHE A 1047 0.29 29.47 24.75
CA PHE A 1047 -0.50 29.58 23.52
C PHE A 1047 -2.01 29.37 23.75
N ARG A 1048 -2.85 30.21 23.13
CA ARG A 1048 -4.31 30.13 23.16
C ARG A 1048 -4.83 30.14 21.72
N PRO A 1049 -5.36 29.01 21.20
CA PRO A 1049 -5.72 28.92 19.79
C PRO A 1049 -7.02 29.70 19.50
N GLU A 1050 -6.99 30.54 18.46
CA GLU A 1050 -8.07 31.48 18.13
C GLU A 1050 -9.21 30.82 17.36
N THR A 1051 -8.89 29.89 16.45
CA THR A 1051 -9.90 29.16 15.65
C THR A 1051 -10.35 27.85 16.32
N PRO A 1052 -11.55 27.32 15.97
CA PRO A 1052 -11.99 26.00 16.43
C PRO A 1052 -11.06 24.86 15.97
N GLN A 1053 -10.49 24.98 14.76
CA GLN A 1053 -9.61 23.99 14.17
C GLN A 1053 -8.28 23.91 14.91
N GLU A 1054 -7.63 25.04 15.19
CA GLU A 1054 -6.41 25.07 15.99
C GLU A 1054 -6.67 24.64 17.44
N ARG A 1055 -7.87 24.90 18.01
CA ARG A 1055 -8.26 24.39 19.34
C ARG A 1055 -8.28 22.87 19.37
N ALA A 1056 -8.92 22.23 18.39
CA ALA A 1056 -8.92 20.78 18.26
C ALA A 1056 -7.51 20.21 18.05
N GLU A 1057 -6.72 20.82 17.16
CA GLU A 1057 -5.33 20.39 16.90
C GLU A 1057 -4.41 20.54 18.14
N HIS A 1058 -4.54 21.65 18.87
CA HIS A 1058 -3.77 21.91 20.08
C HIS A 1058 -4.14 20.93 21.21
N GLN A 1059 -5.44 20.66 21.42
CA GLN A 1059 -5.93 19.67 22.39
C GLN A 1059 -5.34 18.27 22.14
N VAL A 1060 -4.99 17.95 20.90
CA VAL A 1060 -4.44 16.66 20.47
C VAL A 1060 -2.92 16.63 20.57
N LYS A 1061 -2.24 17.63 19.98
CA LYS A 1061 -0.79 17.62 19.82
C LYS A 1061 -0.05 18.06 21.08
N ALA A 1062 -0.52 19.10 21.76
CA ALA A 1062 0.23 19.76 22.83
C ALA A 1062 0.64 18.80 23.96
N GLN A 1063 -0.23 17.89 24.42
CA GLN A 1063 0.14 16.91 25.45
C GLN A 1063 1.22 15.92 25.00
N THR A 1064 1.26 15.53 23.73
CA THR A 1064 2.34 14.66 23.22
C THR A 1064 3.66 15.43 23.19
N THR A 1065 3.62 16.65 22.64
CA THR A 1065 4.78 17.52 22.48
C THR A 1065 5.38 17.93 23.83
N LEU A 1066 4.55 18.32 24.81
CA LEU A 1066 4.97 18.66 26.17
C LEU A 1066 5.58 17.46 26.90
N ARG A 1067 5.02 16.25 26.73
CA ARG A 1067 5.61 15.01 27.26
C ARG A 1067 7.02 14.78 26.70
N LEU A 1068 7.18 14.84 25.38
CA LEU A 1068 8.46 14.57 24.73
C LEU A 1068 9.54 15.61 25.09
N ALA A 1069 9.16 16.89 25.23
CA ALA A 1069 10.05 17.93 25.73
C ALA A 1069 10.47 17.67 27.19
N ALA A 1070 9.53 17.30 28.06
CA ALA A 1070 9.81 16.94 29.44
C ALA A 1070 10.72 15.70 29.55
N GLU A 1071 10.45 14.64 28.80
CA GLU A 1071 11.29 13.43 28.75
C GLU A 1071 12.70 13.73 28.24
N ARG A 1072 12.87 14.64 27.27
CA ARG A 1072 14.19 15.10 26.80
C ARG A 1072 14.93 15.92 27.86
N ILE A 1073 14.24 16.78 28.62
CA ILE A 1073 14.84 17.48 29.78
C ILE A 1073 15.33 16.48 30.82
N LEU A 1074 14.52 15.48 31.20
CA LEU A 1074 14.92 14.45 32.18
C LEU A 1074 16.07 13.54 31.72
N ALA A 1075 16.35 13.49 30.41
CA ALA A 1075 17.49 12.76 29.84
C ALA A 1075 18.77 13.61 29.76
N GLN A 1076 18.65 14.93 29.60
CA GLN A 1076 19.79 15.86 29.57
C GLN A 1076 20.21 16.30 30.99
N ASP A 1077 19.23 16.67 31.83
CA ASP A 1077 19.46 17.21 33.17
C ASP A 1077 19.43 16.11 34.23
N LYS A 1078 20.57 15.92 34.90
CA LYS A 1078 20.76 14.90 35.94
C LYS A 1078 20.40 15.38 37.33
N ASP A 1079 20.26 16.69 37.56
CA ASP A 1079 19.78 17.19 38.85
C ASP A 1079 18.26 17.06 38.94
N ARG A 1080 17.81 16.17 39.82
CA ARG A 1080 16.38 15.94 40.08
C ARG A 1080 15.68 17.14 40.73
N TRP A 1081 16.42 18.11 41.25
CA TRP A 1081 15.90 19.30 41.94
C TRP A 1081 15.98 20.59 41.12
N SER A 1082 16.58 20.54 39.93
CA SER A 1082 16.67 21.70 39.03
C SER A 1082 15.29 22.23 38.65
N LYS A 1083 15.18 23.53 38.37
CA LYS A 1083 13.93 24.14 37.87
C LYS A 1083 13.43 23.44 36.60
N ALA A 1084 14.34 22.98 35.74
CA ALA A 1084 13.98 22.27 34.50
C ALA A 1084 13.40 20.89 34.81
N CYS A 1085 14.11 20.10 35.60
CA CYS A 1085 13.72 18.75 35.98
C CYS A 1085 12.40 18.74 36.76
N GLN A 1086 12.22 19.69 37.70
CA GLN A 1086 10.97 19.89 38.44
C GLN A 1086 9.80 20.33 37.53
N THR A 1087 10.05 21.19 36.54
CA THR A 1087 9.03 21.56 35.54
C THR A 1087 8.64 20.37 34.67
N ALA A 1088 9.60 19.56 34.23
CA ALA A 1088 9.37 18.35 33.46
C ALA A 1088 8.56 17.31 34.26
N LEU A 1089 8.91 17.06 35.53
CA LEU A 1089 8.16 16.18 36.43
C LEU A 1089 6.71 16.64 36.62
N ARG A 1090 6.48 17.95 36.80
CA ARG A 1090 5.12 18.53 36.88
C ARG A 1090 4.34 18.33 35.59
N VAL A 1091 4.94 18.56 34.41
CA VAL A 1091 4.30 18.33 33.10
C VAL A 1091 3.91 16.86 32.91
N LEU A 1092 4.77 15.92 33.28
CA LEU A 1092 4.45 14.49 33.22
C LEU A 1092 3.34 14.10 34.21
N LEU A 1093 3.32 14.72 35.40
CA LEU A 1093 2.29 14.49 36.40
C LEU A 1093 0.93 15.09 35.98
N GLU A 1094 0.89 16.30 35.42
CA GLU A 1094 -0.32 16.89 34.80
C GLU A 1094 -0.92 15.94 33.74
N ILE A 1095 -0.07 15.39 32.86
CA ILE A 1095 -0.48 14.47 31.79
C ILE A 1095 -0.94 13.13 32.35
N ARG A 1096 -0.35 12.64 33.45
CA ARG A 1096 -0.77 11.41 34.13
C ARG A 1096 -2.08 11.59 34.89
N ILE A 1097 -2.28 12.73 35.55
CA ILE A 1097 -3.53 13.08 36.27
C ILE A 1097 -4.68 13.25 35.29
N ALA A 1098 -4.45 13.95 34.18
CA ALA A 1098 -5.41 14.03 33.08
C ALA A 1098 -5.78 12.64 32.51
N LYS A 1099 -4.97 11.61 32.80
CA LYS A 1099 -5.22 10.22 32.42
C LYS A 1099 -5.75 9.27 33.49
N ILE A 1100 -5.87 9.71 34.75
CA ILE A 1100 -6.42 8.89 35.84
C ILE A 1100 -7.79 8.27 35.48
N PRO A 1101 -8.77 9.03 34.96
CA PRO A 1101 -10.07 8.45 34.70
C PRO A 1101 -10.06 7.50 33.49
N GLU A 1102 -9.01 7.58 32.67
CA GLU A 1102 -8.90 6.87 31.39
C GLU A 1102 -8.26 5.48 31.54
N GLY A 1103 -7.62 5.24 32.70
CA GLY A 1103 -6.93 4.00 33.03
C GLY A 1103 -7.81 3.02 33.80
N ASP A 1104 -7.43 1.74 33.72
CA ASP A 1104 -7.96 0.71 34.63
C ASP A 1104 -7.58 0.98 36.10
N ARG A 1105 -8.18 0.21 37.03
CA ARG A 1105 -7.94 0.36 38.46
C ARG A 1105 -6.45 0.23 38.86
N ARG A 1106 -5.67 -0.60 38.18
CA ARG A 1106 -4.22 -0.76 38.46
C ARG A 1106 -3.43 0.48 38.02
N GLN A 1107 -3.79 1.07 36.88
CA GLN A 1107 -3.21 2.35 36.44
C GLN A 1107 -3.60 3.52 37.36
N GLN A 1108 -4.82 3.51 37.89
CA GLN A 1108 -5.30 4.47 38.89
C GLN A 1108 -4.52 4.32 40.20
N GLU A 1109 -4.42 3.11 40.76
CA GLU A 1109 -3.67 2.80 42.00
C GLU A 1109 -2.17 3.16 41.87
N GLN A 1110 -1.53 2.81 40.75
CA GLN A 1110 -0.15 3.24 40.45
C GLN A 1110 0.00 4.76 40.39
N THR A 1111 -1.05 5.49 39.99
CA THR A 1111 -1.00 6.96 39.93
C THR A 1111 -1.20 7.58 41.32
N VAL A 1112 -2.01 6.97 42.19
CA VAL A 1112 -2.09 7.34 43.61
C VAL A 1112 -0.72 7.16 44.29
N GLU A 1113 -0.09 6.00 44.12
CA GLU A 1113 1.22 5.73 44.73
C GLU A 1113 2.33 6.62 44.14
N PHE A 1114 2.24 6.98 42.85
CA PHE A 1114 3.15 7.97 42.24
C PHE A 1114 2.98 9.37 42.84
N VAL A 1115 1.74 9.87 43.00
CA VAL A 1115 1.47 11.16 43.66
C VAL A 1115 1.96 11.14 45.11
N LYS A 1116 1.67 10.06 45.85
CA LYS A 1116 2.12 9.83 47.23
C LYS A 1116 3.65 9.80 47.37
N THR A 1117 4.35 9.21 46.40
CA THR A 1117 5.82 9.22 46.34
C THR A 1117 6.37 10.61 45.99
N PHE A 1118 5.73 11.33 45.07
CA PHE A 1118 6.10 12.69 44.70
C PHE A 1118 5.91 13.68 45.86
N LEU A 1119 4.77 13.62 46.56
CA LEU A 1119 4.51 14.38 47.79
C LEU A 1119 5.55 14.05 48.87
N LYS A 1120 5.89 12.77 49.08
CA LYS A 1120 6.92 12.38 50.06
C LYS A 1120 8.29 12.96 49.72
N ALA A 1121 8.74 12.86 48.48
CA ALA A 1121 10.01 13.47 48.06
C ALA A 1121 10.00 15.00 48.23
N LYS A 1122 8.85 15.66 48.01
CA LYS A 1122 8.67 17.10 48.21
C LYS A 1122 8.68 17.55 49.67
N LEU A 1123 8.11 16.74 50.57
CA LEU A 1123 8.13 16.99 52.02
C LEU A 1123 9.56 17.13 52.57
N GLU A 1124 10.53 16.40 52.00
CA GLU A 1124 11.95 16.45 52.39
C GLU A 1124 12.69 17.73 51.92
N LYS A 1125 12.03 18.64 51.18
CA LYS A 1125 12.62 19.88 50.64
C LYS A 1125 11.70 21.09 50.80
N GLN A 1126 10.63 21.17 50.01
CA GLN A 1126 9.56 22.16 50.13
C GLN A 1126 8.35 21.73 49.27
N LEU A 1127 7.16 21.91 49.81
CA LEU A 1127 5.89 21.64 49.13
C LEU A 1127 5.23 22.97 48.73
N ASP A 1128 4.88 23.16 47.46
CA ASP A 1128 4.23 24.39 46.98
C ASP A 1128 2.76 24.20 46.57
N THR A 1129 2.06 25.32 46.36
CA THR A 1129 0.64 25.34 46.02
C THR A 1129 0.32 24.65 44.69
N LEU A 1130 1.28 24.50 43.76
CA LEU A 1130 1.10 23.75 42.51
C LEU A 1130 1.15 22.24 42.76
N ASP A 1131 2.10 21.77 43.58
CA ASP A 1131 2.21 20.36 43.97
C ASP A 1131 0.97 19.90 44.75
N VAL A 1132 0.46 20.74 45.65
CA VAL A 1132 -0.80 20.51 46.39
C VAL A 1132 -2.02 20.49 45.47
N ASN A 1133 -2.11 21.41 44.51
CA ASN A 1133 -3.20 21.43 43.54
C ASN A 1133 -3.18 20.20 42.62
N LEU A 1134 -2.00 19.67 42.27
CA LEU A 1134 -1.87 18.41 41.52
C LEU A 1134 -2.39 17.22 42.33
N ALA A 1135 -2.09 17.13 43.64
CA ALA A 1135 -2.65 16.10 44.50
C ALA A 1135 -4.19 16.18 44.61
N MET A 1136 -4.75 17.40 44.73
CA MET A 1136 -6.20 17.59 44.72
C MET A 1136 -6.84 17.23 43.37
N ALA A 1137 -6.18 17.57 42.25
CA ALA A 1137 -6.65 17.19 40.92
C ALA A 1137 -6.62 15.67 40.71
N ALA A 1138 -5.62 14.97 41.25
CA ALA A 1138 -5.53 13.51 41.20
C ALA A 1138 -6.71 12.83 41.91
N ALA A 1139 -7.03 13.26 43.14
CA ALA A 1139 -8.15 12.69 43.89
C ALA A 1139 -9.52 13.03 43.26
N ARG A 1140 -9.70 14.26 42.75
CA ARG A 1140 -10.91 14.65 41.99
C ARG A 1140 -11.08 13.86 40.69
N ALA A 1141 -9.99 13.48 40.04
CA ALA A 1141 -10.04 12.65 38.83
C ALA A 1141 -10.55 11.23 39.14
N LEU A 1142 -10.16 10.64 40.27
CA LEU A 1142 -10.68 9.34 40.75
C LEU A 1142 -12.17 9.41 41.15
N GLU A 1143 -12.59 10.50 41.77
CA GLU A 1143 -14.00 10.74 42.09
C GLU A 1143 -14.83 10.88 40.80
N THR A 1144 -14.32 11.63 39.82
CA THR A 1144 -14.92 11.76 38.48
C THR A 1144 -14.93 10.43 37.73
N SER A 1145 -13.96 9.55 37.97
CA SER A 1145 -13.90 8.18 37.42
C SER A 1145 -14.77 7.17 38.16
N ARG A 1146 -15.64 7.63 39.07
CA ARG A 1146 -16.57 6.81 39.88
C ARG A 1146 -15.91 5.69 40.69
N ASN A 1147 -14.60 5.73 40.90
CA ASN A 1147 -13.87 4.78 41.74
C ASN A 1147 -13.82 5.34 43.17
N LEU A 1148 -14.98 5.35 43.83
CA LEU A 1148 -15.22 6.13 45.05
C LEU A 1148 -14.33 5.66 46.22
N GLU A 1149 -14.15 4.35 46.37
CA GLU A 1149 -13.22 3.70 47.32
C GLU A 1149 -11.80 4.27 47.18
N LEU A 1150 -11.26 4.24 45.95
CA LEU A 1150 -9.90 4.68 45.67
C LEU A 1150 -9.76 6.21 45.73
N ALA A 1151 -10.82 6.94 45.38
CA ALA A 1151 -10.89 8.38 45.54
C ALA A 1151 -10.85 8.79 47.02
N ALA A 1152 -11.65 8.14 47.87
CA ALA A 1152 -11.68 8.36 49.32
C ALA A 1152 -10.30 8.08 49.94
N LYS A 1153 -9.69 6.94 49.58
CA LYS A 1153 -8.35 6.54 50.00
C LYS A 1153 -7.28 7.56 49.56
N ALA A 1154 -7.34 8.03 48.32
CA ALA A 1154 -6.41 9.04 47.80
C ALA A 1154 -6.57 10.40 48.50
N TYR A 1155 -7.81 10.88 48.66
CA TYR A 1155 -8.09 12.10 49.43
C TYR A 1155 -7.54 12.01 50.86
N GLY A 1156 -7.75 10.89 51.56
CA GLY A 1156 -7.24 10.66 52.91
C GLY A 1156 -5.70 10.69 52.96
N GLN A 1157 -5.05 9.84 52.17
CA GLN A 1157 -3.58 9.69 52.19
C GLN A 1157 -2.85 10.96 51.74
N PHE A 1158 -3.36 11.69 50.74
CA PHE A 1158 -2.77 12.97 50.35
C PHE A 1158 -2.99 14.04 51.43
N ALA A 1159 -4.15 14.06 52.12
CA ALA A 1159 -4.39 15.00 53.22
C ALA A 1159 -3.52 14.73 54.45
N GLU A 1160 -3.14 13.48 54.69
CA GLU A 1160 -2.19 13.10 55.74
C GLU A 1160 -0.78 13.60 55.39
N GLN A 1161 -0.25 13.25 54.21
CA GLN A 1161 1.06 13.75 53.77
C GLN A 1161 1.14 15.27 53.67
N ILE A 1162 0.10 15.94 53.15
CA ILE A 1162 0.11 17.41 53.09
C ILE A 1162 0.05 18.03 54.50
N ALA A 1163 -0.56 17.35 55.49
CA ALA A 1163 -0.50 17.76 56.89
C ALA A 1163 0.88 17.52 57.54
N GLU A 1164 1.60 16.45 57.16
CA GLU A 1164 2.99 16.20 57.60
C GLU A 1164 3.95 17.35 57.22
N SER A 1165 3.60 18.19 56.23
CA SER A 1165 4.40 19.38 55.87
C SER A 1165 4.43 20.47 56.94
N GLY A 1166 3.48 20.47 57.89
CA GLY A 1166 3.28 21.54 58.86
C GLY A 1166 2.84 22.90 58.26
N ASN A 1167 2.70 23.03 56.93
CA ASN A 1167 2.36 24.31 56.31
C ASN A 1167 0.89 24.68 56.54
N THR A 1168 0.67 25.77 57.29
CA THR A 1168 -0.65 26.31 57.63
C THR A 1168 -1.43 26.86 56.44
N GLU A 1169 -0.77 27.23 55.33
CA GLU A 1169 -1.42 27.61 54.06
C GLU A 1169 -2.35 26.49 53.57
N PHE A 1170 -1.92 25.23 53.73
CA PHE A 1170 -2.64 24.07 53.20
C PHE A 1170 -3.67 23.49 54.17
N THR A 1171 -3.83 24.00 55.40
CA THR A 1171 -4.78 23.46 56.39
C THR A 1171 -6.23 23.47 55.88
N LYS A 1172 -6.63 24.48 55.10
CA LYS A 1172 -7.95 24.54 54.44
C LYS A 1172 -8.11 23.43 53.39
N THR A 1173 -7.07 23.18 52.60
CA THR A 1173 -7.03 22.15 51.55
C THR A 1173 -7.04 20.74 52.15
N VAL A 1174 -6.23 20.50 53.19
CA VAL A 1174 -6.21 19.27 54.00
C VAL A 1174 -7.60 18.98 54.57
N LYS A 1175 -8.27 19.99 55.15
CA LYS A 1175 -9.64 19.80 55.64
C LYS A 1175 -10.60 19.41 54.51
N GLN A 1176 -10.59 20.14 53.39
CA GLN A 1176 -11.45 19.82 52.24
C GLN A 1176 -11.23 18.40 51.69
N MET A 1177 -9.98 17.92 51.69
CA MET A 1177 -9.66 16.54 51.32
C MET A 1177 -10.21 15.53 52.34
N LYS A 1178 -10.04 15.76 53.66
CA LYS A 1178 -10.59 14.85 54.69
C LYS A 1178 -12.12 14.83 54.71
N ASP A 1179 -12.76 15.98 54.53
CA ASP A 1179 -14.21 16.09 54.39
C ASP A 1179 -14.71 15.34 53.12
N ALA A 1180 -13.98 15.42 52.01
CA ALA A 1180 -14.29 14.68 50.78
C ALA A 1180 -14.07 13.16 50.93
N ALA A 1181 -12.99 12.73 51.57
CA ALA A 1181 -12.72 11.33 51.86
C ALA A 1181 -13.85 10.71 52.68
N LYS A 1182 -14.24 11.38 53.78
CA LYS A 1182 -15.35 10.92 54.64
C LYS A 1182 -16.66 10.81 53.85
N ARG A 1183 -17.06 11.85 53.12
CA ARG A 1183 -18.29 11.86 52.30
C ARG A 1183 -18.34 10.68 51.32
N LEU A 1184 -17.21 10.32 50.72
CA LEU A 1184 -17.14 9.24 49.74
C LEU A 1184 -17.23 7.85 50.39
N SER A 1185 -16.58 7.63 51.53
CA SER A 1185 -16.75 6.39 52.31
C SER A 1185 -18.14 6.26 52.95
N ASP A 1186 -18.77 7.37 53.35
CA ASP A 1186 -20.14 7.38 53.85
C ASP A 1186 -21.19 7.18 52.74
N ALA A 1187 -20.83 7.38 51.46
CA ALA A 1187 -21.68 7.15 50.29
C ALA A 1187 -21.42 5.80 49.58
N GLU A 1188 -20.50 5.00 50.11
CA GLU A 1188 -20.19 3.62 49.70
C GLU A 1188 -20.89 2.57 50.59
N ARG A 1189 -21.42 3.02 51.74
CA ARG A 1189 -22.17 2.23 52.73
C ARG A 1189 -23.68 2.29 52.51
#